data_AF-A0A2M6YBV2-F1
#
_entry.id   AF-A0A2M6YBV2-F1
#
_cell.length_a   1.000
_cell.length_b   1.000
_cell.length_c   1.000
_cell.angle_alpha   90.00
_cell.angle_beta   90.00
_cell.angle_gamma   90.00
#
_symmetry.space_group_name_H-M   'P 1'
#
loop_
_entity.id
_entity.type
_entity.pdbx_description
1 polymer ?
#
loop_
_entity_poly.entity_id
_entity_poly.type
_entity_poly.pdbx_seq_one_letter_code
_entity_poly.pdbx_strand_id
1 'polypeptide(L)'
;MKSKNSKIIYLLQKYWPFFGYLLISLILLFPILIQSGVPFKYDWSWPLFSMSQFWHQVFDFDNFGLLTIANKYLELFFGLSSIIHLSPSISIKLFLLAIHTLAGFGFYQFLRHRGVSKFVSFIAGIAYAFSPYIFIRTIVGFTTSLVAYAILPFFVDRFVNIEKKKIIDFVILGFFITFIFCQIQAGILVSIFLTFWFLLPQADIKYFSKLGRIFFMIFVATVINLPWIIIYLFARSQNSLPQASSVTTLNFIASLPHSLARTLMLSDHHITYIFFNVLDKMPFIFVSFGIVYLLAVFSLFDQKNRQLVLSIIIPTVLILPFSIGPTSIFTGIYIFVYNHFSPLAVFRETYHFEFWLSFALIPAFAFGLNWLFVKVKNNLWISVIRVISVFLVLAIIAQYFSFNYFQRFSLQQIPEQYGQLNNFLKTSGSCKKIYYPPSLGFIYFKDDLTADAANTDLIAKLIGVPYITDAASVLSFENSEIYLRNQLTSHFLDTSDNGEFAEIFAASSADCLIVRNDLLSNFYLDAKINLETNYAIRQKWIGETDMLALAKSKKNLELIKQFGDNIYIFKNSKSENQNSNEFKNSKIETIQQNDGSQALPLADWANEHNYYHDGWIRGRYAFWRKEIFADLLQDFIYTTKDGAILSHQSDQNLSGELLIRYLDGGNAGEVGIKIQDSEYRIQKNPGEEKFVVKDLGNVSVKKGEIISTKNISGENAIADLIIK
;
A
#
# COMPACT_ATOMS: atom_id res chain seq x y z
N MET A 1 -21.55 14.84 -52.08
CA MET A 1 -21.03 13.72 -51.24
C MET A 1 -19.50 13.53 -51.23
N LYS A 2 -18.69 14.16 -52.11
CA LYS A 2 -17.22 13.98 -52.14
C LYS A 2 -16.40 14.65 -50.99
N SER A 3 -16.97 15.52 -50.14
CA SER A 3 -16.20 16.21 -49.08
C SER A 3 -16.26 15.58 -47.67
N LYS A 4 -17.13 14.60 -47.41
CA LYS A 4 -17.16 13.89 -46.12
C LYS A 4 -16.02 12.86 -46.00
N ASN A 5 -15.68 12.17 -47.09
CA ASN A 5 -14.61 11.16 -47.08
C ASN A 5 -13.22 11.76 -46.85
N SER A 6 -12.96 13.00 -47.29
CA SER A 6 -11.66 13.66 -47.06
C SER A 6 -11.42 14.02 -45.59
N LYS A 7 -12.48 14.38 -44.84
CA LYS A 7 -12.36 14.72 -43.41
C LYS A 7 -12.04 13.49 -42.54
N ILE A 8 -12.65 12.33 -42.85
CA ILE A 8 -12.40 11.09 -42.10
C ILE A 8 -10.97 10.59 -42.33
N ILE A 9 -10.52 10.57 -43.60
CA ILE A 9 -9.13 10.18 -43.94
C ILE A 9 -8.13 11.11 -43.23
N TYR A 10 -8.39 12.41 -43.22
CA TYR A 10 -7.53 13.37 -42.51
C TYR A 10 -7.50 13.12 -41.00
N LEU A 11 -8.65 12.84 -40.36
CA LEU A 11 -8.71 12.53 -38.94
C LEU A 11 -7.96 11.24 -38.61
N LEU A 12 -8.15 10.18 -39.41
CA LEU A 12 -7.43 8.92 -39.24
C LEU A 12 -5.92 9.13 -39.43
N GLN A 13 -5.48 9.89 -40.43
CA GLN A 13 -4.06 10.20 -40.62
C GLN A 13 -3.46 11.06 -39.50
N LYS A 14 -4.26 11.93 -38.89
CA LYS A 14 -3.80 12.78 -37.78
C LYS A 14 -3.71 12.00 -36.47
N TYR A 15 -4.68 11.13 -36.20
CA TYR A 15 -4.83 10.42 -34.93
C TYR A 15 -4.51 8.91 -35.02
N TRP A 16 -3.90 8.45 -36.12
CA TRP A 16 -3.46 7.05 -36.24
C TRP A 16 -2.64 6.55 -35.05
N PRO A 17 -1.76 7.35 -34.38
CA PRO A 17 -0.99 6.83 -33.24
C PRO A 17 -1.91 6.47 -32.08
N PHE A 18 -2.94 7.28 -31.83
CA PHE A 18 -3.95 6.99 -30.79
C PHE A 18 -4.67 5.67 -31.09
N PHE A 19 -5.14 5.47 -32.32
CA PHE A 19 -5.78 4.21 -32.72
C PHE A 19 -4.81 3.02 -32.69
N GLY A 20 -3.54 3.24 -33.01
CA GLY A 20 -2.49 2.23 -32.89
C GLY A 20 -2.28 1.78 -31.44
N TYR A 21 -2.18 2.72 -30.50
CA TYR A 21 -2.08 2.40 -29.07
C TYR A 21 -3.36 1.76 -28.53
N LEU A 22 -4.53 2.19 -28.98
CA LEU A 22 -5.80 1.57 -28.62
C LEU A 22 -5.82 0.10 -29.06
N LEU A 23 -5.42 -0.19 -30.31
CA LEU A 23 -5.36 -1.56 -30.82
C LEU A 23 -4.34 -2.42 -30.06
N ILE A 24 -3.14 -1.90 -29.80
CA ILE A 24 -2.12 -2.63 -29.02
C ILE A 24 -2.63 -2.89 -27.59
N SER A 25 -3.29 -1.90 -26.97
CA SER A 25 -3.90 -2.07 -25.65
C SER A 25 -5.02 -3.12 -25.66
N LEU A 26 -5.86 -3.15 -26.70
CA LEU A 26 -6.86 -4.21 -26.86
C LEU A 26 -6.23 -5.59 -26.96
N ILE A 27 -5.12 -5.73 -27.70
CA ILE A 27 -4.41 -7.01 -27.86
C ILE A 27 -3.76 -7.45 -26.54
N LEU A 28 -2.96 -6.57 -25.92
CA LEU A 28 -2.17 -6.91 -24.74
C LEU A 28 -3.01 -7.03 -23.46
N LEU A 29 -4.14 -6.31 -23.39
CA LEU A 29 -5.10 -6.42 -22.28
C LEU A 29 -6.24 -7.40 -22.59
N PHE A 30 -6.27 -8.05 -23.76
CA PHE A 30 -7.32 -9.00 -24.13
C PHE A 30 -7.65 -10.02 -23.03
N PRO A 31 -6.66 -10.64 -22.33
CA PRO A 31 -6.94 -11.58 -21.25
C PRO A 31 -7.76 -10.99 -20.10
N ILE A 32 -7.68 -9.67 -19.87
CA ILE A 32 -8.44 -8.94 -18.83
C ILE A 32 -9.81 -8.53 -19.37
N LEU A 33 -9.85 -8.06 -20.62
CA LEU A 33 -11.08 -7.53 -21.23
C LEU A 33 -12.18 -8.58 -21.34
N ILE A 34 -11.81 -9.85 -21.54
CA ILE A 34 -12.77 -10.97 -21.63
C ILE A 34 -13.22 -11.53 -20.28
N GLN A 35 -12.48 -11.26 -19.19
CA GLN A 35 -12.86 -11.73 -17.86
C GLN A 35 -14.11 -11.01 -17.35
N SER A 36 -14.93 -11.70 -16.57
CA SER A 36 -16.11 -11.09 -15.92
C SER A 36 -15.78 -10.76 -14.47
N GLY A 37 -16.49 -9.78 -13.89
CA GLY A 37 -16.29 -9.39 -12.50
C GLY A 37 -15.36 -8.19 -12.31
N VAL A 38 -14.85 -8.03 -11.10
CA VAL A 38 -14.12 -6.84 -10.63
C VAL A 38 -12.85 -7.27 -9.91
N PRO A 39 -11.82 -6.41 -9.84
CA PRO A 39 -10.63 -6.76 -9.09
C PRO A 39 -10.96 -6.76 -7.60
N PHE A 40 -10.59 -7.84 -6.91
CA PHE A 40 -10.81 -8.01 -5.48
C PHE A 40 -9.51 -8.08 -4.67
N LYS A 41 -8.41 -8.45 -5.33
CA LYS A 41 -7.12 -8.68 -4.69
C LYS A 41 -6.33 -7.40 -4.50
N TYR A 42 -5.35 -7.45 -3.59
CA TYR A 42 -4.34 -6.42 -3.41
C TYR A 42 -4.93 -5.03 -3.08
N ASP A 43 -4.49 -3.98 -3.76
CA ASP A 43 -4.74 -2.57 -3.44
C ASP A 43 -5.77 -1.91 -4.37
N TRP A 44 -6.60 -2.72 -5.04
CA TRP A 44 -7.66 -2.18 -5.89
C TRP A 44 -8.72 -1.45 -5.09
N SER A 45 -8.74 -0.13 -5.19
CA SER A 45 -9.76 0.74 -4.62
C SER A 45 -11.01 0.86 -5.51
N TRP A 46 -11.35 -0.19 -6.27
CA TRP A 46 -12.44 -0.15 -7.25
C TRP A 46 -13.78 -0.59 -6.64
N PRO A 47 -14.89 0.11 -6.92
CA PRO A 47 -16.22 -0.30 -6.49
C PRO A 47 -16.59 -1.73 -6.90
N LEU A 48 -17.27 -2.45 -6.02
CA LEU A 48 -17.77 -3.80 -6.30
C LEU A 48 -19.21 -3.78 -6.83
N PHE A 49 -20.07 -2.92 -6.24
CA PHE A 49 -21.51 -2.94 -6.50
C PHE A 49 -21.97 -1.82 -7.45
N SER A 50 -21.43 -0.61 -7.28
CA SER A 50 -21.87 0.57 -8.04
C SER A 50 -20.79 1.61 -8.12
N MET A 51 -20.61 2.18 -9.31
CA MET A 51 -19.71 3.32 -9.52
C MET A 51 -20.12 4.57 -8.72
N SER A 52 -21.36 4.61 -8.21
CA SER A 52 -21.81 5.70 -7.32
C SER A 52 -21.05 5.74 -5.99
N GLN A 53 -20.36 4.66 -5.61
CA GLN A 53 -19.49 4.63 -4.43
C GLN A 53 -18.36 5.66 -4.49
N PHE A 54 -17.87 6.00 -5.69
CA PHE A 54 -16.89 7.08 -5.81
C PHE A 54 -17.46 8.44 -5.39
N TRP A 55 -18.75 8.72 -5.64
CA TRP A 55 -19.37 9.95 -5.13
C TRP A 55 -19.41 9.99 -3.60
N HIS A 56 -19.68 8.85 -2.95
CA HIS A 56 -19.63 8.78 -1.50
C HIS A 56 -18.22 9.04 -0.98
N GLN A 57 -17.19 8.49 -1.63
CA GLN A 57 -15.79 8.73 -1.26
C GLN A 57 -15.39 10.20 -1.42
N VAL A 58 -15.87 10.90 -2.46
CA VAL A 58 -15.61 12.35 -2.64
C VAL A 58 -16.00 13.15 -1.38
N PHE A 59 -17.11 12.79 -0.75
CA PHE A 59 -17.66 13.47 0.43
C PHE A 59 -17.40 12.76 1.75
N ASP A 60 -16.59 11.69 1.75
CA ASP A 60 -16.13 11.03 2.97
C ASP A 60 -15.05 11.90 3.63
N PHE A 61 -15.42 12.50 4.77
CA PHE A 61 -14.55 13.38 5.55
C PHE A 61 -13.72 12.63 6.60
N ASP A 62 -14.02 11.36 6.88
CA ASP A 62 -13.28 10.58 7.88
C ASP A 62 -11.86 10.28 7.38
N ASN A 63 -11.70 10.16 6.06
CA ASN A 63 -10.41 9.95 5.37
C ASN A 63 -9.79 11.24 4.80
N PHE A 64 -10.18 12.40 5.31
CA PHE A 64 -9.73 13.69 4.79
C PHE A 64 -8.38 14.10 5.38
N GLY A 65 -7.34 14.16 4.54
CA GLY A 65 -5.99 14.57 4.90
C GLY A 65 -5.35 15.41 3.80
N LEU A 66 -4.35 16.24 4.13
CA LEU A 66 -3.65 17.09 3.16
C LEU A 66 -3.14 16.29 1.95
N LEU A 67 -2.68 15.06 2.19
CA LEU A 67 -2.16 14.16 1.15
C LEU A 67 -3.26 13.48 0.31
N THR A 68 -4.52 13.45 0.77
CA THR A 68 -5.63 12.82 0.06
C THR A 68 -6.46 13.81 -0.74
N ILE A 69 -6.21 15.12 -0.62
CA ILE A 69 -6.91 16.20 -1.35
C ILE A 69 -6.88 15.96 -2.87
N ALA A 70 -5.71 15.63 -3.43
CA ALA A 70 -5.57 15.41 -4.86
C ALA A 70 -6.46 14.24 -5.35
N ASN A 71 -6.64 13.21 -4.53
CA ASN A 71 -7.45 12.03 -4.86
C ASN A 71 -8.93 12.34 -5.05
N LYS A 72 -9.45 13.41 -4.42
CA LYS A 72 -10.86 13.80 -4.56
C LYS A 72 -11.25 14.11 -6.02
N TYR A 73 -10.33 14.65 -6.82
CA TYR A 73 -10.59 14.84 -8.26
C TYR A 73 -10.64 13.54 -9.04
N LEU A 74 -9.85 12.55 -8.63
CA LEU A 74 -9.87 11.24 -9.25
C LEU A 74 -11.19 10.51 -8.95
N GLU A 75 -11.60 10.53 -7.67
CA GLU A 75 -12.90 9.99 -7.22
C GLU A 75 -14.05 10.70 -7.95
N LEU A 76 -14.01 12.03 -8.07
CA LEU A 76 -14.99 12.82 -8.83
C LEU A 76 -15.07 12.35 -10.29
N PHE A 77 -13.91 12.21 -10.95
CA PHE A 77 -13.86 11.78 -12.35
C PHE A 77 -14.40 10.37 -12.55
N PHE A 78 -14.06 9.43 -11.66
CA PHE A 78 -14.61 8.08 -11.71
C PHE A 78 -16.10 8.02 -11.37
N GLY A 79 -16.58 8.88 -10.48
CA GLY A 79 -18.00 9.04 -10.17
C GLY A 79 -18.85 9.39 -11.40
N LEU A 80 -18.31 10.13 -12.38
CA LEU A 80 -19.03 10.46 -13.61
C LEU A 80 -19.49 9.21 -14.38
N SER A 81 -18.77 8.09 -14.27
CA SER A 81 -19.18 6.83 -14.90
C SER A 81 -20.49 6.27 -14.33
N SER A 82 -20.87 6.66 -13.10
CA SER A 82 -22.16 6.27 -12.52
C SER A 82 -23.34 6.99 -13.16
N ILE A 83 -23.14 8.19 -13.72
CA ILE A 83 -24.19 8.99 -14.38
C ILE A 83 -24.71 8.27 -15.64
N ILE A 84 -23.80 7.59 -16.34
CA ILE A 84 -24.13 6.77 -17.52
C ILE A 84 -24.37 5.30 -17.17
N HIS A 85 -24.53 4.98 -15.87
CA HIS A 85 -24.82 3.65 -15.35
C HIS A 85 -23.83 2.56 -15.81
N LEU A 86 -22.55 2.89 -15.95
CA LEU A 86 -21.53 1.87 -16.22
C LEU A 86 -21.40 0.95 -15.00
N SER A 87 -21.45 -0.36 -15.23
CA SER A 87 -21.14 -1.33 -14.18
C SER A 87 -19.66 -1.22 -13.79
N PRO A 88 -19.29 -1.53 -12.53
CA PRO A 88 -17.89 -1.47 -12.12
C PRO A 88 -16.96 -2.35 -12.97
N SER A 89 -17.43 -3.52 -13.41
CA SER A 89 -16.68 -4.44 -14.29
C SER A 89 -16.37 -3.84 -15.65
N ILE A 90 -17.33 -3.15 -16.28
CA ILE A 90 -17.08 -2.50 -17.57
C ILE A 90 -16.18 -1.28 -17.37
N SER A 91 -16.43 -0.52 -16.31
CA SER A 91 -15.69 0.70 -16.03
C SER A 91 -14.20 0.44 -15.80
N ILE A 92 -13.83 -0.62 -15.07
CA ILE A 92 -12.41 -0.95 -14.85
C ILE A 92 -11.68 -1.30 -16.15
N LYS A 93 -12.34 -2.02 -17.06
CA LYS A 93 -11.78 -2.38 -18.36
C LYS A 93 -11.55 -1.16 -19.24
N LEU A 94 -12.53 -0.26 -19.27
CA LEU A 94 -12.40 1.01 -20.00
C LEU A 94 -11.31 1.89 -19.38
N PHE A 95 -11.19 1.91 -18.06
CA PHE A 95 -10.13 2.59 -17.35
C PHE A 95 -8.75 2.05 -17.75
N LEU A 96 -8.51 0.75 -17.65
CA LEU A 96 -7.23 0.13 -18.01
C LEU A 96 -6.86 0.39 -19.47
N LEU A 97 -7.84 0.28 -20.38
CA LEU A 97 -7.67 0.57 -21.80
C LEU A 97 -7.28 2.05 -22.01
N ALA A 98 -7.95 2.97 -21.31
CA ALA A 98 -7.66 4.39 -21.38
C ALA A 98 -6.25 4.71 -20.83
N ILE A 99 -5.86 4.15 -19.69
CA ILE A 99 -4.54 4.38 -19.09
C ILE A 99 -3.41 3.99 -20.05
N HIS A 100 -3.42 2.77 -20.59
CA HIS A 100 -2.36 2.29 -21.47
C HIS A 100 -2.36 3.06 -22.80
N THR A 101 -3.54 3.34 -23.36
CA THR A 101 -3.66 4.12 -24.61
C THR A 101 -3.16 5.55 -24.43
N LEU A 102 -3.56 6.23 -23.35
CA LEU A 102 -3.17 7.61 -23.07
C LEU A 102 -1.70 7.72 -22.71
N ALA A 103 -1.15 6.77 -21.93
CA ALA A 103 0.29 6.71 -21.64
C ALA A 103 1.12 6.64 -22.93
N GLY A 104 0.80 5.69 -23.82
CA GLY A 104 1.52 5.53 -25.09
C GLY A 104 1.35 6.72 -26.03
N PHE A 105 0.12 7.23 -26.16
CA PHE A 105 -0.18 8.37 -27.03
C PHE A 105 0.43 9.68 -26.53
N GLY A 106 0.36 9.95 -25.23
CA GLY A 106 0.98 11.11 -24.61
C GLY A 106 2.49 11.09 -24.77
N PHE A 107 3.10 9.91 -24.56
CA PHE A 107 4.53 9.72 -24.73
C PHE A 107 4.98 9.88 -26.19
N TYR A 108 4.20 9.37 -27.15
CA TYR A 108 4.41 9.64 -28.57
C TYR A 108 4.38 11.14 -28.87
N GLN A 109 3.37 11.88 -28.40
CA GLN A 109 3.28 13.32 -28.64
C GLN A 109 4.47 14.07 -28.05
N PHE A 110 4.83 13.77 -26.81
CA PHE A 110 5.99 14.30 -26.12
C PHE A 110 7.26 14.19 -26.98
N LEU A 111 7.59 12.99 -27.47
CA LEU A 111 8.78 12.77 -28.30
C LEU A 111 8.67 13.45 -29.67
N ARG A 112 7.49 13.43 -30.29
CA ARG A 112 7.26 14.06 -31.61
C ARG A 112 7.48 15.56 -31.58
N HIS A 113 7.02 16.25 -30.55
CA HIS A 113 7.27 17.70 -30.38
C HIS A 113 8.76 18.02 -30.15
N ARG A 114 9.56 17.04 -29.74
CA ARG A 114 11.03 17.15 -29.62
C ARG A 114 11.80 16.78 -30.88
N GLY A 115 11.09 16.41 -31.95
CA GLY A 115 11.67 16.08 -33.25
C GLY A 115 12.24 14.66 -33.35
N VAL A 116 11.90 13.77 -32.41
CA VAL A 116 12.19 12.34 -32.52
C VAL A 116 11.38 11.75 -33.66
N SER A 117 11.96 10.86 -34.47
CA SER A 117 11.28 10.25 -35.63
C SER A 117 9.95 9.56 -35.28
N LYS A 118 9.02 9.47 -36.25
CA LYS A 118 7.67 8.89 -36.00
C LYS A 118 7.75 7.45 -35.51
N PHE A 119 8.63 6.66 -36.14
CA PHE A 119 8.87 5.28 -35.76
C PHE A 119 9.40 5.15 -34.33
N VAL A 120 10.49 5.86 -34.00
CA VAL A 120 11.09 5.81 -32.65
C VAL A 120 10.10 6.28 -31.59
N SER A 121 9.36 7.35 -31.87
CA SER A 121 8.33 7.86 -30.94
C SER A 121 7.21 6.85 -30.71
N PHE A 122 6.84 6.08 -31.74
CA PHE A 122 5.76 5.08 -31.63
C PHE A 122 6.22 3.87 -30.83
N ILE A 123 7.38 3.29 -31.15
CA ILE A 123 7.88 2.12 -30.39
C ILE A 123 8.24 2.48 -28.94
N ALA A 124 8.75 3.69 -28.70
CA ALA A 124 9.03 4.15 -27.34
C ALA A 124 7.75 4.38 -26.54
N GLY A 125 6.67 4.85 -27.17
CA GLY A 125 5.38 4.93 -26.49
C GLY A 125 4.78 3.55 -26.18
N ILE A 126 5.05 2.51 -26.99
CA ILE A 126 4.69 1.12 -26.63
C ILE A 126 5.49 0.69 -25.40
N ALA A 127 6.81 0.88 -25.41
CA ALA A 127 7.68 0.51 -24.30
C ALA A 127 7.29 1.24 -23.00
N TYR A 128 6.88 2.50 -23.08
CA TYR A 128 6.39 3.27 -21.93
C TYR A 128 5.03 2.76 -21.44
N ALA A 129 4.07 2.54 -22.33
CA ALA A 129 2.70 2.14 -22.00
C ALA A 129 2.61 0.73 -21.41
N PHE A 130 3.58 -0.14 -21.69
CA PHE A 130 3.59 -1.55 -21.30
C PHE A 130 4.91 -1.96 -20.63
N SER A 131 5.57 -1.03 -19.94
CA SER A 131 6.79 -1.34 -19.17
C SER A 131 6.53 -2.33 -18.02
N PRO A 132 7.57 -2.97 -17.45
CA PRO A 132 7.39 -3.82 -16.28
C PRO A 132 6.78 -3.08 -15.08
N TYR A 133 7.14 -1.81 -14.89
CA TYR A 133 6.53 -0.94 -13.87
C TYR A 133 5.00 -0.86 -14.00
N ILE A 134 4.48 -0.51 -15.18
CA ILE A 134 3.04 -0.31 -15.37
C ILE A 134 2.28 -1.65 -15.34
N PHE A 135 2.92 -2.74 -15.76
CA PHE A 135 2.40 -4.09 -15.57
C PHE A 135 2.18 -4.41 -14.09
N ILE A 136 3.18 -4.19 -13.24
CA ILE A 136 3.09 -4.43 -11.80
C ILE A 136 1.95 -3.60 -11.19
N ARG A 137 1.89 -2.30 -11.52
CA ARG A 137 0.84 -1.41 -11.01
C ARG A 137 -0.56 -1.79 -11.48
N THR A 138 -0.67 -2.37 -12.67
CA THR A 138 -1.93 -2.92 -13.20
C THR A 138 -2.35 -4.17 -12.43
N ILE A 139 -1.43 -5.07 -12.08
CA ILE A 139 -1.76 -6.26 -11.30
C ILE A 139 -2.18 -5.88 -9.88
N VAL A 140 -1.36 -5.08 -9.20
CA VAL A 140 -1.53 -4.77 -7.77
C VAL A 140 -2.67 -3.77 -7.52
N GLY A 141 -3.02 -2.94 -8.52
CA GLY A 141 -4.21 -2.09 -8.45
C GLY A 141 -4.02 -0.69 -7.92
N PHE A 142 -2.80 -0.15 -8.04
CA PHE A 142 -2.49 1.23 -7.65
C PHE A 142 -3.06 2.25 -8.65
N THR A 143 -4.37 2.50 -8.58
CA THR A 143 -5.14 3.37 -9.48
C THR A 143 -4.54 4.77 -9.64
N THR A 144 -4.15 5.40 -8.52
CA THR A 144 -3.52 6.73 -8.49
C THR A 144 -2.18 6.75 -9.23
N SER A 145 -1.35 5.71 -9.07
CA SER A 145 -0.09 5.59 -9.79
C SER A 145 -0.30 5.39 -11.28
N LEU A 146 -1.31 4.60 -11.69
CA LEU A 146 -1.64 4.38 -13.10
C LEU A 146 -2.02 5.70 -13.78
N VAL A 147 -2.84 6.52 -13.11
CA VAL A 147 -3.27 7.85 -13.57
C VAL A 147 -2.10 8.81 -13.67
N ALA A 148 -1.28 8.92 -12.61
CA ALA A 148 -0.10 9.77 -12.61
C ALA A 148 0.85 9.41 -13.77
N TYR A 149 1.05 8.11 -14.01
CA TYR A 149 1.92 7.60 -15.07
C TYR A 149 1.39 7.92 -16.48
N ALA A 150 0.08 7.82 -16.71
CA ALA A 150 -0.53 8.15 -17.99
C ALA A 150 -0.52 9.65 -18.29
N ILE A 151 -0.62 10.50 -17.25
CA ILE A 151 -0.67 11.97 -17.39
C ILE A 151 0.73 12.58 -17.52
N LEU A 152 1.74 11.99 -16.90
CA LEU A 152 3.10 12.53 -16.85
C LEU A 152 3.67 12.96 -18.23
N PRO A 153 3.54 12.19 -19.32
CA PRO A 153 4.07 12.61 -20.61
C PRO A 153 3.39 13.86 -21.17
N PHE A 154 2.07 14.02 -20.96
CA PHE A 154 1.33 15.22 -21.36
C PHE A 154 1.74 16.43 -20.54
N PHE A 155 1.97 16.22 -19.23
CA PHE A 155 2.50 17.25 -18.35
C PHE A 155 3.86 17.73 -18.83
N VAL A 156 4.82 16.82 -19.00
CA VAL A 156 6.19 17.17 -19.40
C VAL A 156 6.23 17.81 -20.79
N ASP A 157 5.49 17.28 -21.77
CA ASP A 157 5.41 17.88 -23.11
C ASP A 157 4.96 19.34 -23.06
N ARG A 158 3.89 19.61 -22.30
CA ARG A 158 3.30 20.93 -22.21
C ARG A 158 4.16 21.88 -21.36
N PHE A 159 4.72 21.37 -20.26
CA PHE A 159 5.56 22.12 -19.32
C PHE A 159 6.88 22.54 -19.94
N VAL A 160 7.57 21.66 -20.67
CA VAL A 160 8.84 22.01 -21.31
C VAL A 160 8.65 23.09 -22.39
N ASN A 161 7.43 23.27 -22.90
CA ASN A 161 7.06 24.33 -23.85
C ASN A 161 6.39 25.56 -23.19
N ILE A 162 6.62 25.80 -21.89
CA ILE A 162 5.91 26.83 -21.09
C ILE A 162 6.05 28.27 -21.61
N GLU A 163 7.05 28.54 -22.45
CA GLU A 163 7.38 29.89 -22.93
C GLU A 163 6.29 30.53 -23.79
N LYS A 164 5.57 29.75 -24.58
CA LYS A 164 4.58 30.23 -25.57
C LYS A 164 3.14 30.01 -25.12
N LYS A 165 2.92 29.86 -23.81
CA LYS A 165 1.67 29.37 -23.24
C LYS A 165 0.73 30.49 -22.81
N LYS A 166 -0.57 30.25 -23.00
CA LYS A 166 -1.68 31.10 -22.57
C LYS A 166 -2.10 30.69 -21.15
N ILE A 167 -2.91 31.50 -20.48
CA ILE A 167 -3.44 31.19 -19.13
C ILE A 167 -4.09 29.80 -19.07
N ILE A 168 -4.86 29.41 -20.10
CA ILE A 168 -5.50 28.08 -20.18
C ILE A 168 -4.51 26.92 -20.12
N ASP A 169 -3.28 27.11 -20.62
CA ASP A 169 -2.24 26.08 -20.53
C ASP A 169 -1.78 25.89 -19.08
N PHE A 170 -1.70 26.96 -18.29
CA PHE A 170 -1.37 26.88 -16.86
C PHE A 170 -2.47 26.21 -16.06
N VAL A 171 -3.74 26.45 -16.41
CA VAL A 171 -4.88 25.73 -15.84
C VAL A 171 -4.75 24.24 -16.11
N ILE A 172 -4.45 23.84 -17.36
CA ILE A 172 -4.31 22.43 -17.69
C ILE A 172 -3.07 21.81 -17.04
N LEU A 173 -1.95 22.54 -16.95
CA LEU A 173 -0.78 22.11 -16.18
C LEU A 173 -1.10 21.95 -14.68
N GLY A 174 -1.91 22.84 -14.12
CA GLY A 174 -2.41 22.76 -12.75
C GLY A 174 -3.25 21.51 -12.49
N PHE A 175 -4.13 21.14 -13.43
CA PHE A 175 -4.85 19.87 -13.36
C PHE A 175 -3.93 18.66 -13.49
N PHE A 176 -3.01 18.68 -14.46
CA PHE A 176 -2.06 17.58 -14.65
C PHE A 176 -1.17 17.36 -13.43
N ILE A 177 -0.61 18.42 -12.85
CA ILE A 177 0.21 18.28 -11.65
C ILE A 177 -0.66 17.79 -10.47
N THR A 178 -1.91 18.24 -10.34
CA THR A 178 -2.84 17.72 -9.33
C THR A 178 -3.05 16.21 -9.48
N PHE A 179 -3.31 15.72 -10.70
CA PHE A 179 -3.46 14.28 -10.94
C PHE A 179 -2.18 13.48 -10.73
N ILE A 180 -1.01 14.06 -11.00
CA ILE A 180 0.28 13.44 -10.65
C ILE A 180 0.40 13.33 -9.12
N PHE A 181 0.00 14.37 -8.38
CA PHE A 181 0.01 14.41 -6.92
C PHE A 181 -1.06 13.54 -6.24
N CYS A 182 -2.01 12.96 -6.98
CA CYS A 182 -2.84 11.86 -6.46
C CYS A 182 -1.96 10.70 -5.96
N GLN A 183 -0.79 10.51 -6.58
CA GLN A 183 0.28 9.70 -6.01
C GLN A 183 1.39 10.64 -5.49
N ILE A 184 1.40 10.91 -4.19
CA ILE A 184 2.34 11.88 -3.58
C ILE A 184 3.81 11.58 -3.94
N GLN A 185 4.21 10.31 -3.99
CA GLN A 185 5.56 9.89 -4.38
C GLN A 185 5.88 10.32 -5.82
N ALA A 186 4.94 10.17 -6.75
CA ALA A 186 5.11 10.63 -8.13
C ALA A 186 5.22 12.16 -8.19
N GLY A 187 4.39 12.88 -7.42
CA GLY A 187 4.47 14.34 -7.27
C GLY A 187 5.86 14.81 -6.83
N ILE A 188 6.41 14.22 -5.77
CA ILE A 188 7.76 14.55 -5.26
C ILE A 188 8.84 14.28 -6.32
N LEU A 189 8.81 13.12 -6.98
CA LEU A 189 9.79 12.77 -8.01
C LEU A 189 9.72 13.75 -9.21
N VAL A 190 8.52 14.15 -9.61
CA VAL A 190 8.33 15.17 -10.65
C VAL A 190 8.84 16.53 -10.17
N SER A 191 8.64 16.91 -8.91
CA SER A 191 9.20 18.15 -8.34
C SER A 191 10.74 18.17 -8.36
N ILE A 192 11.40 17.03 -8.13
CA ILE A 192 12.87 16.90 -8.27
C ILE A 192 13.25 17.17 -9.73
N PHE A 193 12.56 16.55 -10.70
CA PHE A 193 12.77 16.83 -12.12
C PHE A 193 12.59 18.31 -12.48
N LEU A 194 11.51 18.94 -12.00
CA LEU A 194 11.23 20.36 -12.26
C LEU A 194 12.35 21.25 -11.70
N THR A 195 12.92 20.88 -10.55
CA THR A 195 14.05 21.57 -9.93
C THR A 195 15.27 21.53 -10.84
N PHE A 196 15.66 20.35 -11.34
CA PHE A 196 16.80 20.23 -12.25
C PHE A 196 16.55 20.85 -13.63
N TRP A 197 15.34 20.74 -14.16
CA TRP A 197 14.92 21.46 -15.36
C TRP A 197 15.12 22.98 -15.21
N PHE A 198 14.90 23.50 -14.01
CA PHE A 198 15.06 24.91 -13.70
C PHE A 198 16.53 25.32 -13.51
N LEU A 199 17.31 24.54 -12.76
CA LEU A 199 18.71 24.82 -12.45
C LEU A 199 19.64 24.74 -13.68
N LEU A 200 19.30 23.93 -14.68
CA LEU A 200 20.14 23.77 -15.86
C LEU A 200 20.03 25.00 -16.80
N PRO A 201 21.17 25.64 -17.15
CA PRO A 201 21.18 26.86 -17.94
C PRO A 201 20.54 26.69 -19.32
N GLN A 202 19.85 27.74 -19.76
CA GLN A 202 19.17 27.82 -21.06
C GLN A 202 19.66 29.10 -21.74
N ALA A 203 20.17 28.99 -22.97
CA ALA A 203 20.94 30.05 -23.63
C ALA A 203 20.19 31.39 -23.79
N ASP A 204 18.85 31.38 -23.76
CA ASP A 204 18.04 32.51 -24.25
C ASP A 204 16.97 33.05 -23.28
N ILE A 205 16.86 32.54 -22.04
CA ILE A 205 15.72 32.86 -21.16
C ILE A 205 16.14 33.56 -19.87
N LYS A 206 15.48 34.69 -19.59
CA LYS A 206 15.57 35.38 -18.29
C LYS A 206 15.03 34.47 -17.18
N TYR A 207 15.92 33.99 -16.32
CA TYR A 207 15.64 33.11 -15.17
C TYR A 207 14.37 33.50 -14.37
N PHE A 208 14.20 34.80 -14.09
CA PHE A 208 13.03 35.33 -13.37
C PHE A 208 11.68 35.07 -14.07
N SER A 209 11.63 35.10 -15.41
CA SER A 209 10.38 34.80 -16.14
C SER A 209 10.00 33.34 -16.00
N LYS A 210 10.98 32.43 -16.00
CA LYS A 210 10.76 30.99 -15.83
C LYS A 210 10.25 30.69 -14.41
N LEU A 211 10.88 31.31 -13.41
CA LEU A 211 10.48 31.22 -12.00
C LEU A 211 9.04 31.73 -11.79
N GLY A 212 8.71 32.91 -12.32
CA GLY A 212 7.35 33.47 -12.23
C GLY A 212 6.28 32.57 -12.83
N ARG A 213 6.59 31.86 -13.94
CA ARG A 213 5.68 30.89 -14.56
C ARG A 213 5.49 29.62 -13.73
N ILE A 214 6.56 29.13 -13.09
CA ILE A 214 6.47 27.98 -12.16
C ILE A 214 5.62 28.37 -10.95
N PHE A 215 5.87 29.55 -10.36
CA PHE A 215 5.04 30.07 -9.28
C PHE A 215 3.58 30.23 -9.70
N PHE A 216 3.33 30.74 -10.91
CA PHE A 216 1.97 30.85 -11.44
C PHE A 216 1.32 29.47 -11.64
N MET A 217 2.05 28.46 -12.10
CA MET A 217 1.56 27.08 -12.20
C MET A 217 1.21 26.51 -10.82
N ILE A 218 2.08 26.69 -9.82
CA ILE A 218 1.85 26.24 -8.44
C ILE A 218 0.64 26.98 -7.84
N PHE A 219 0.53 28.28 -8.08
CA PHE A 219 -0.61 29.09 -7.67
C PHE A 219 -1.91 28.54 -8.29
N VAL A 220 -1.92 28.28 -9.60
CA VAL A 220 -3.09 27.71 -10.28
C VAL A 220 -3.43 26.31 -9.75
N ALA A 221 -2.44 25.44 -9.52
CA ALA A 221 -2.66 24.14 -8.90
C ALA A 221 -3.25 24.28 -7.48
N THR A 222 -2.76 25.24 -6.70
CA THR A 222 -3.28 25.55 -5.36
C THR A 222 -4.72 26.04 -5.43
N VAL A 223 -5.04 26.94 -6.37
CA VAL A 223 -6.40 27.45 -6.60
C VAL A 223 -7.34 26.33 -7.02
N ILE A 224 -6.89 25.42 -7.89
CA ILE A 224 -7.67 24.24 -8.28
C ILE A 224 -8.03 23.46 -7.03
N ASN A 225 -7.05 23.10 -6.20
CA ASN A 225 -7.27 22.30 -4.97
C ASN A 225 -7.89 23.08 -3.80
N LEU A 226 -8.10 24.40 -3.93
CA LEU A 226 -8.56 25.27 -2.85
C LEU A 226 -9.87 24.82 -2.20
N PRO A 227 -10.90 24.34 -2.93
CA PRO A 227 -12.14 23.87 -2.30
C PRO A 227 -11.89 22.76 -1.28
N TRP A 228 -11.01 21.81 -1.60
CA TRP A 228 -10.65 20.72 -0.71
C TRP A 228 -9.73 21.17 0.41
N ILE A 229 -8.80 22.09 0.15
CA ILE A 229 -7.96 22.69 1.21
C ILE A 229 -8.84 23.42 2.23
N ILE A 230 -9.84 24.17 1.78
CA ILE A 230 -10.82 24.84 2.66
C ILE A 230 -11.55 23.79 3.50
N ILE A 231 -12.13 22.77 2.87
CA ILE A 231 -12.79 21.67 3.60
C ILE A 231 -11.84 21.06 4.65
N TYR A 232 -10.57 20.82 4.32
CA TYR A 232 -9.59 20.27 5.26
C TYR A 232 -9.39 21.18 6.48
N LEU A 233 -9.27 22.49 6.25
CA LEU A 233 -9.05 23.46 7.31
C LEU A 233 -10.27 23.67 8.22
N PHE A 234 -11.49 23.50 7.68
CA PHE A 234 -12.74 23.70 8.42
C PHE A 234 -13.36 22.42 8.98
N ALA A 235 -13.11 21.26 8.37
CA ALA A 235 -13.45 19.96 8.94
C ALA A 235 -12.54 19.75 10.16
N ARG A 236 -13.04 20.19 11.33
CA ARG A 236 -12.39 20.16 12.64
C ARG A 236 -11.67 18.82 12.81
N SER A 237 -10.36 18.77 12.56
CA SER A 237 -9.61 17.51 12.54
C SER A 237 -9.50 16.97 13.97
N GLN A 238 -10.49 16.19 14.40
CA GLN A 238 -10.29 15.24 15.49
C GLN A 238 -9.31 14.13 15.08
N ASN A 239 -8.96 14.07 13.80
CA ASN A 239 -7.90 13.24 13.27
C ASN A 239 -6.56 13.75 13.79
N SER A 240 -6.03 13.04 14.78
CA SER A 240 -4.63 13.06 15.17
C SER A 240 -3.74 13.28 13.94
N LEU A 241 -2.86 14.29 14.00
CA LEU A 241 -1.72 14.43 13.08
C LEU A 241 -1.20 13.02 12.76
N PRO A 242 -0.94 12.67 11.49
CA PRO A 242 -0.41 11.34 11.15
C PRO A 242 0.82 11.12 12.04
N GLN A 243 0.65 10.28 13.07
CA GLN A 243 1.70 10.06 14.05
C GLN A 243 2.87 9.45 13.30
N ALA A 244 4.08 9.84 13.69
CA ALA A 244 5.35 9.45 13.08
C ALA A 244 5.56 7.92 12.97
N SER A 245 4.69 7.12 13.59
CA SER A 245 4.63 5.65 13.55
C SER A 245 3.97 5.05 12.30
N SER A 246 3.42 5.84 11.36
CA SER A 246 2.99 5.35 10.02
C SER A 246 4.14 5.24 9.01
N VAL A 247 5.36 5.47 9.46
CA VAL A 247 6.57 5.30 8.69
C VAL A 247 6.96 3.83 8.73
N THR A 248 6.98 3.16 7.58
CA THR A 248 7.54 1.81 7.46
C THR A 248 8.98 1.81 7.97
N THR A 249 9.30 0.90 8.89
CA THR A 249 10.62 0.84 9.51
C THR A 249 11.69 0.53 8.48
N LEU A 250 12.91 1.02 8.71
CA LEU A 250 14.07 0.68 7.89
C LEU A 250 14.27 -0.85 7.79
N ASN A 251 13.98 -1.58 8.87
CA ASN A 251 14.07 -3.04 8.92
C ASN A 251 13.04 -3.71 8.00
N PHE A 252 11.79 -3.23 8.00
CA PHE A 252 10.78 -3.71 7.05
C PHE A 252 11.25 -3.51 5.62
N ILE A 253 11.72 -2.30 5.28
CA ILE A 253 12.23 -2.01 3.95
C ILE A 253 13.39 -2.94 3.63
N ALA A 254 14.38 -3.10 4.53
CA ALA A 254 15.54 -3.97 4.33
C ALA A 254 15.20 -5.46 4.17
N SER A 255 14.07 -5.92 4.73
CA SER A 255 13.57 -7.29 4.59
C SER A 255 12.98 -7.59 3.21
N LEU A 256 12.61 -6.57 2.44
CA LEU A 256 12.08 -6.75 1.10
C LEU A 256 13.17 -7.25 0.15
N PRO A 257 12.82 -8.08 -0.85
CA PRO A 257 13.79 -8.71 -1.73
C PRO A 257 14.32 -7.73 -2.78
N HIS A 258 15.27 -6.87 -2.41
CA HIS A 258 15.89 -5.91 -3.33
C HIS A 258 16.89 -6.56 -4.28
N SER A 259 16.90 -6.13 -5.53
CA SER A 259 17.92 -6.54 -6.50
C SER A 259 18.19 -5.43 -7.50
N LEU A 260 19.46 -5.02 -7.62
CA LEU A 260 19.89 -4.03 -8.62
C LEU A 260 19.45 -4.43 -10.04
N ALA A 261 19.59 -5.72 -10.39
CA ALA A 261 19.19 -6.20 -11.71
C ALA A 261 17.69 -5.98 -11.96
N ARG A 262 16.86 -6.21 -10.95
CA ARG A 262 15.39 -6.03 -11.03
C ARG A 262 14.99 -4.59 -11.06
N THR A 263 15.60 -3.75 -10.23
CA THR A 263 15.40 -2.30 -10.26
C THR A 263 15.74 -1.73 -11.63
N LEU A 264 16.82 -2.20 -12.27
CA LEU A 264 17.20 -1.79 -13.63
C LEU A 264 16.25 -2.37 -14.71
N MET A 265 15.62 -3.51 -14.44
CA MET A 265 14.57 -4.07 -15.30
C MET A 265 13.18 -3.49 -14.99
N LEU A 266 13.06 -2.57 -14.03
CA LEU A 266 11.81 -1.95 -13.57
C LEU A 266 10.80 -2.98 -13.02
N SER A 267 11.33 -4.07 -12.45
CA SER A 267 10.58 -5.26 -12.04
C SER A 267 10.65 -5.54 -10.54
N ASP A 268 11.22 -4.63 -9.74
CA ASP A 268 11.41 -4.84 -8.31
C ASP A 268 10.11 -4.59 -7.55
N HIS A 269 9.42 -5.65 -7.13
CA HIS A 269 8.24 -5.54 -6.29
C HIS A 269 8.00 -6.85 -5.54
N HIS A 270 7.74 -6.77 -4.24
CA HIS A 270 7.67 -7.95 -3.38
C HIS A 270 6.52 -8.92 -3.78
N ILE A 271 5.36 -8.40 -4.19
CA ILE A 271 4.22 -9.21 -4.68
C ILE A 271 4.53 -9.96 -5.99
N THR A 272 5.17 -9.30 -6.96
CA THR A 272 5.39 -9.88 -8.30
C THR A 272 6.77 -10.51 -8.46
N TYR A 273 7.59 -10.54 -7.40
CA TYR A 273 8.96 -11.06 -7.38
C TYR A 273 9.06 -12.44 -8.02
N ILE A 274 8.13 -13.35 -7.71
CA ILE A 274 8.16 -14.75 -8.21
C ILE A 274 7.95 -14.79 -9.72
N PHE A 275 7.05 -13.95 -10.24
CA PHE A 275 6.77 -13.85 -11.67
C PHE A 275 7.99 -13.35 -12.43
N PHE A 276 8.59 -12.25 -11.96
CA PHE A 276 9.77 -11.68 -12.61
C PHE A 276 11.01 -12.54 -12.45
N ASN A 277 11.14 -13.34 -11.40
CA ASN A 277 12.27 -14.26 -11.23
C ASN A 277 12.45 -15.24 -12.42
N VAL A 278 11.38 -15.58 -13.14
CA VAL A 278 11.47 -16.39 -14.36
C VAL A 278 11.98 -15.57 -15.54
N LEU A 279 11.46 -14.36 -15.72
CA LEU A 279 11.86 -13.45 -16.80
C LEU A 279 13.29 -12.92 -16.62
N ASP A 280 13.68 -12.56 -15.41
CA ASP A 280 15.00 -12.04 -15.07
C ASP A 280 16.12 -13.05 -15.33
N LYS A 281 15.79 -14.35 -15.30
CA LYS A 281 16.73 -15.44 -15.61
C LYS A 281 16.88 -15.71 -17.11
N MET A 282 16.04 -15.11 -17.96
CA MET A 282 16.15 -15.26 -19.41
C MET A 282 17.26 -14.35 -19.95
N PRO A 283 18.37 -14.91 -20.51
CA PRO A 283 19.52 -14.11 -20.90
C PRO A 283 19.19 -13.03 -21.94
N PHE A 284 18.25 -13.31 -22.85
CA PHE A 284 17.86 -12.35 -23.88
C PHE A 284 17.13 -11.12 -23.31
N ILE A 285 16.37 -11.25 -22.22
CA ILE A 285 15.69 -10.12 -21.57
C ILE A 285 16.75 -9.22 -20.93
N PHE A 286 17.66 -9.81 -20.16
CA PHE A 286 18.76 -9.09 -19.52
C PHE A 286 19.63 -8.36 -20.54
N VAL A 287 20.06 -9.03 -21.61
CA VAL A 287 20.83 -8.42 -22.71
C VAL A 287 20.05 -7.30 -23.39
N SER A 288 18.74 -7.46 -23.60
CA SER A 288 17.91 -6.41 -24.20
C SER A 288 17.87 -5.15 -23.33
N PHE A 289 17.67 -5.28 -22.02
CA PHE A 289 17.75 -4.14 -21.09
C PHE A 289 19.14 -3.50 -21.11
N GLY A 290 20.21 -4.31 -21.14
CA GLY A 290 21.58 -3.80 -21.30
C GLY A 290 21.77 -2.94 -22.56
N ILE A 291 21.24 -3.38 -23.71
CA ILE A 291 21.27 -2.61 -24.96
C ILE A 291 20.40 -1.35 -24.85
N VAL A 292 19.24 -1.41 -24.19
CA VAL A 292 18.36 -0.25 -23.96
C VAL A 292 19.10 0.82 -23.14
N TYR A 293 19.80 0.42 -22.06
CA TYR A 293 20.64 1.34 -21.28
C TYR A 293 21.80 1.92 -22.09
N LEU A 294 22.47 1.10 -22.90
CA LEU A 294 23.55 1.57 -23.78
C LEU A 294 23.04 2.61 -24.79
N LEU A 295 21.87 2.36 -25.40
CA LEU A 295 21.22 3.34 -26.27
C LEU A 295 20.77 4.58 -25.48
N ALA A 296 20.32 4.44 -24.23
CA ALA A 296 19.95 5.56 -23.38
C ALA A 296 21.15 6.48 -23.10
N VAL A 297 22.36 5.95 -22.94
CA VAL A 297 23.59 6.77 -22.79
C VAL A 297 23.82 7.65 -24.03
N PHE A 298 23.49 7.18 -25.24
CA PHE A 298 23.64 8.01 -26.44
C PHE A 298 22.72 9.24 -26.46
N SER A 299 21.71 9.33 -25.60
CA SER A 299 20.89 10.54 -25.47
C SER A 299 21.70 11.76 -25.03
N LEU A 300 22.82 11.57 -24.32
CA LEU A 300 23.72 12.66 -23.91
C LEU A 300 24.30 13.44 -25.10
N PHE A 301 24.32 12.83 -26.29
CA PHE A 301 24.77 13.45 -27.53
C PHE A 301 23.66 14.19 -28.30
N ASP A 302 22.40 14.16 -27.83
CA ASP A 302 21.30 14.95 -28.40
C ASP A 302 21.39 16.42 -27.97
N GLN A 303 22.18 17.19 -28.71
CA GLN A 303 22.38 18.62 -28.47
C GLN A 303 21.07 19.41 -28.49
N LYS A 304 20.07 18.99 -29.28
CA LYS A 304 18.80 19.71 -29.42
C LYS A 304 17.95 19.62 -28.15
N ASN A 305 17.98 18.48 -27.47
CA ASN A 305 17.19 18.22 -26.27
C ASN A 305 18.04 18.10 -25.00
N ARG A 306 19.29 18.59 -25.03
CA ARG A 306 20.29 18.38 -23.97
C ARG A 306 19.82 18.75 -22.58
N GLN A 307 19.17 19.90 -22.42
CA GLN A 307 18.64 20.33 -21.11
C GLN A 307 17.63 19.33 -20.54
N LEU A 308 16.74 18.81 -21.40
CA LEU A 308 15.71 17.84 -21.01
C LEU A 308 16.34 16.51 -20.65
N VAL A 309 17.28 16.04 -21.46
CA VAL A 309 18.02 14.80 -21.21
C VAL A 309 18.76 14.89 -19.88
N LEU A 310 19.46 15.99 -19.62
CA LEU A 310 20.17 16.20 -18.35
C LEU A 310 19.22 16.34 -17.16
N SER A 311 18.10 17.05 -17.31
CA SER A 311 17.08 17.15 -16.25
C SER A 311 16.40 15.82 -15.97
N ILE A 312 16.46 14.85 -16.88
CA ILE A 312 15.97 13.49 -16.67
C ILE A 312 17.04 12.62 -16.00
N ILE A 313 18.26 12.63 -16.52
CA ILE A 313 19.35 11.76 -16.07
C ILE A 313 19.82 12.13 -14.66
N ILE A 314 19.96 13.42 -14.33
CA ILE A 314 20.50 13.84 -13.02
C ILE A 314 19.60 13.36 -11.87
N PRO A 315 18.27 13.63 -11.85
CA PRO A 315 17.39 13.05 -10.85
C PRO A 315 17.47 11.53 -10.80
N THR A 316 17.57 10.87 -11.95
CA THR A 316 17.63 9.40 -12.03
C THR A 316 18.85 8.85 -11.31
N VAL A 317 20.02 9.46 -11.49
CA VAL A 317 21.25 9.11 -10.78
C VAL A 317 21.13 9.39 -9.28
N LEU A 318 20.50 10.50 -8.91
CA LEU A 318 20.29 10.87 -7.50
C LEU A 318 19.34 9.95 -6.77
N ILE A 319 18.30 9.43 -7.44
CA ILE A 319 17.35 8.52 -6.80
C ILE A 319 17.83 7.07 -6.78
N LEU A 320 18.83 6.70 -7.59
CA LEU A 320 19.27 5.32 -7.75
C LEU A 320 19.65 4.63 -6.42
N PRO A 321 20.37 5.27 -5.47
CA PRO A 321 20.60 4.69 -4.15
C PRO A 321 19.32 4.27 -3.42
N PHE A 322 18.23 5.03 -3.59
CA PHE A 322 16.95 4.78 -2.94
C PHE A 322 16.11 3.74 -3.67
N SER A 323 16.24 3.65 -5.00
CA SER A 323 15.56 2.64 -5.81
C SER A 323 16.07 1.22 -5.53
N ILE A 324 17.37 1.07 -5.23
CA ILE A 324 17.98 -0.26 -4.96
C ILE A 324 17.81 -0.67 -3.49
N GLY A 325 17.57 0.29 -2.59
CA GLY A 325 17.27 0.02 -1.19
C GLY A 325 18.48 -0.11 -0.26
N PRO A 326 18.21 -0.35 1.03
CA PRO A 326 19.20 -0.29 2.11
C PRO A 326 20.15 -1.50 2.16
N THR A 327 19.95 -2.54 1.35
CA THR A 327 20.83 -3.73 1.30
C THR A 327 21.88 -3.67 0.18
N SER A 328 21.96 -2.54 -0.52
CA SER A 328 22.79 -2.35 -1.72
C SER A 328 24.19 -1.83 -1.43
N ILE A 329 25.01 -1.65 -2.47
CA ILE A 329 26.29 -0.92 -2.35
C ILE A 329 26.13 0.53 -1.84
N PHE A 330 24.91 1.07 -1.82
CA PHE A 330 24.59 2.40 -1.32
C PHE A 330 23.96 2.42 0.08
N THR A 331 24.02 1.32 0.84
CA THR A 331 23.47 1.21 2.21
C THR A 331 23.75 2.44 3.07
N GLY A 332 25.01 2.90 3.13
CA GLY A 332 25.38 4.04 3.96
C GLY A 332 24.65 5.34 3.60
N ILE A 333 24.51 5.63 2.30
CA ILE A 333 23.78 6.81 1.81
C ILE A 333 22.29 6.67 2.10
N TYR A 334 21.72 5.48 1.85
CA TYR A 334 20.32 5.21 2.11
C TYR A 334 19.97 5.44 3.58
N ILE A 335 20.69 4.78 4.49
CA ILE A 335 20.45 4.87 5.94
C ILE A 335 20.66 6.29 6.44
N PHE A 336 21.72 6.96 5.97
CA PHE A 336 21.97 8.36 6.32
C PHE A 336 20.79 9.26 5.95
N VAL A 337 20.33 9.22 4.69
CA VAL A 337 19.23 10.09 4.25
C VAL A 337 17.91 9.68 4.91
N TYR A 338 17.64 8.40 5.09
CA TYR A 338 16.44 7.94 5.80
C TYR A 338 16.38 8.49 7.23
N ASN A 339 17.48 8.44 7.97
CA ASN A 339 17.54 8.90 9.36
C ASN A 339 17.52 10.44 9.50
N HIS A 340 17.99 11.18 8.50
CA HIS A 340 18.12 12.65 8.57
C HIS A 340 17.06 13.40 7.76
N PHE A 341 16.39 12.73 6.82
CA PHE A 341 15.40 13.32 5.93
C PHE A 341 14.06 12.57 6.07
N SER A 342 13.32 12.94 7.11
CA SER A 342 11.99 12.38 7.43
C SER A 342 11.04 12.23 6.22
N PRO A 343 11.00 13.14 5.21
CA PRO A 343 10.14 12.96 4.05
C PRO A 343 10.44 11.72 3.20
N LEU A 344 11.64 11.10 3.32
CA LEU A 344 11.94 9.84 2.63
C LEU A 344 10.99 8.72 3.10
N ALA A 345 10.46 8.81 4.32
CA ALA A 345 9.46 7.89 4.86
C ALA A 345 8.18 7.76 4.01
N VAL A 346 7.86 8.77 3.20
CA VAL A 346 6.73 8.72 2.26
C VAL A 346 6.97 7.65 1.17
N PHE A 347 8.23 7.35 0.88
CA PHE A 347 8.66 6.25 0.02
C PHE A 347 8.80 4.98 0.86
N ARG A 348 7.66 4.48 1.34
CA ARG A 348 7.57 3.29 2.19
C ARG A 348 8.24 2.06 1.58
N GLU A 349 8.25 1.99 0.26
CA GLU A 349 8.87 0.92 -0.50
C GLU A 349 9.75 1.48 -1.64
N THR A 350 10.87 0.81 -1.90
CA THR A 350 11.89 1.22 -2.88
C THR A 350 11.35 1.29 -4.31
N TYR A 351 10.37 0.45 -4.63
CA TYR A 351 9.77 0.39 -5.95
C TYR A 351 8.91 1.62 -6.31
N HIS A 352 8.64 2.53 -5.38
CA HIS A 352 8.06 3.83 -5.73
C HIS A 352 8.99 4.67 -6.62
N PHE A 353 10.31 4.50 -6.49
CA PHE A 353 11.28 5.19 -7.33
C PHE A 353 11.30 4.67 -8.78
N GLU A 354 10.82 3.44 -9.01
CA GLU A 354 10.69 2.88 -10.36
C GLU A 354 9.72 3.65 -11.25
N PHE A 355 8.77 4.40 -10.66
CA PHE A 355 7.93 5.34 -11.40
C PHE A 355 8.77 6.30 -12.24
N TRP A 356 9.78 6.91 -11.61
CA TRP A 356 10.67 7.84 -12.28
C TRP A 356 11.68 7.12 -13.16
N LEU A 357 12.23 5.97 -12.72
CA LEU A 357 13.15 5.19 -13.56
C LEU A 357 12.50 4.76 -14.88
N SER A 358 11.23 4.32 -14.85
CA SER A 358 10.45 3.96 -16.04
C SER A 358 10.24 5.18 -16.94
N PHE A 359 9.88 6.33 -16.36
CA PHE A 359 9.78 7.56 -17.14
C PHE A 359 11.12 8.08 -17.65
N ALA A 360 12.24 7.83 -16.99
CA ALA A 360 13.55 8.38 -17.38
C ALA A 360 14.26 7.53 -18.44
N LEU A 361 14.16 6.20 -18.31
CA LEU A 361 14.82 5.25 -19.19
C LEU A 361 14.29 5.35 -20.63
N ILE A 362 12.96 5.39 -20.80
CA ILE A 362 12.33 5.31 -22.13
C ILE A 362 12.59 6.55 -23.00
N PRO A 363 12.54 7.80 -22.50
CA PRO A 363 12.92 8.99 -23.27
C PRO A 363 14.40 8.97 -23.60
N ALA A 364 15.27 8.60 -22.66
CA ALA A 364 16.71 8.51 -22.90
C ALA A 364 16.99 7.48 -24.02
N PHE A 365 16.38 6.30 -23.94
CA PHE A 365 16.41 5.31 -25.02
C PHE A 365 15.93 5.90 -26.37
N ALA A 366 14.81 6.62 -26.39
CA ALA A 366 14.25 7.21 -27.60
C ALA A 366 15.16 8.30 -28.20
N PHE A 367 15.71 9.20 -27.39
CA PHE A 367 16.62 10.25 -27.85
C PHE A 367 17.93 9.65 -28.38
N GLY A 368 18.52 8.68 -27.67
CA GLY A 368 19.74 8.02 -28.12
C GLY A 368 19.56 7.19 -29.39
N LEU A 369 18.45 6.44 -29.50
CA LEU A 369 18.10 5.72 -30.72
C LEU A 369 17.87 6.68 -31.90
N ASN A 370 17.19 7.80 -31.66
CA ASN A 370 16.96 8.80 -32.69
C ASN A 370 18.27 9.48 -33.14
N TRP A 371 19.17 9.77 -32.20
CA TRP A 371 20.50 10.27 -32.51
C TRP A 371 21.26 9.30 -33.42
N LEU A 372 21.21 8.00 -33.12
CA LEU A 372 21.84 6.97 -33.91
C LEU A 372 21.24 6.89 -35.33
N PHE A 373 19.92 6.98 -35.47
CA PHE A 373 19.24 7.07 -36.78
C PHE A 373 19.70 8.27 -37.61
N VAL A 374 19.96 9.42 -36.99
CA VAL A 374 20.44 10.62 -37.68
C VAL A 374 21.91 10.44 -38.15
N LYS A 375 22.71 9.67 -37.41
CA LYS A 375 24.13 9.44 -37.75
C LYS A 375 24.35 8.33 -38.78
N VAL A 376 23.51 7.30 -38.79
CA VAL A 376 23.61 6.21 -39.76
C VAL A 376 23.01 6.64 -41.09
N LYS A 377 23.85 6.74 -42.13
CA LYS A 377 23.42 7.15 -43.49
C LYS A 377 22.92 5.99 -44.36
N ASN A 378 23.30 4.75 -44.05
CA ASN A 378 23.00 3.58 -44.87
C ASN A 378 21.60 3.02 -44.53
N ASN A 379 20.73 2.94 -45.53
CA ASN A 379 19.36 2.44 -45.41
C ASN A 379 19.26 0.99 -44.90
N LEU A 380 20.22 0.12 -45.25
CA LEU A 380 20.26 -1.25 -44.76
C LEU A 380 20.42 -1.26 -43.23
N TRP A 381 21.41 -0.52 -42.72
CA TRP A 381 21.66 -0.42 -41.29
C TRP A 381 20.50 0.24 -40.54
N ILE A 382 19.87 1.27 -41.11
CA ILE A 382 18.65 1.86 -40.53
C ILE A 382 17.55 0.79 -40.38
N SER A 383 17.33 -0.04 -41.40
CA SER A 383 16.34 -1.13 -41.32
C SER A 383 16.70 -2.18 -40.27
N VAL A 384 17.98 -2.58 -40.19
CA VAL A 384 18.47 -3.50 -39.15
C VAL A 384 18.23 -2.92 -37.75
N ILE A 385 18.58 -1.65 -37.52
CA ILE A 385 18.39 -1.02 -36.22
C ILE A 385 16.89 -0.92 -35.91
N ARG A 386 16.02 -0.61 -36.88
CA ARG A 386 14.55 -0.62 -36.66
C ARG A 386 14.07 -1.99 -36.18
N VAL A 387 14.51 -3.06 -36.81
CA VAL A 387 14.16 -4.44 -36.42
C VAL A 387 14.66 -4.74 -35.01
N ILE A 388 15.93 -4.43 -34.71
CA ILE A 388 16.51 -4.59 -33.37
C ILE A 388 15.70 -3.80 -32.34
N SER A 389 15.35 -2.54 -32.63
CA SER A 389 14.56 -1.71 -31.72
C SER A 389 13.17 -2.29 -31.44
N VAL A 390 12.53 -2.93 -32.44
CA VAL A 390 11.27 -3.66 -32.21
C VAL A 390 11.51 -4.83 -31.26
N PHE A 391 12.56 -5.64 -31.45
CA PHE A 391 12.89 -6.74 -30.54
C PHE A 391 13.20 -6.26 -29.12
N LEU A 392 13.90 -5.13 -28.96
CA LEU A 392 14.15 -4.54 -27.65
C LEU A 392 12.85 -4.13 -26.95
N VAL A 393 11.91 -3.51 -27.69
CA VAL A 393 10.59 -3.16 -27.13
C VAL A 393 9.78 -4.41 -26.81
N LEU A 394 9.83 -5.46 -27.65
CA LEU A 394 9.20 -6.74 -27.35
C LEU A 394 9.74 -7.37 -26.06
N ALA A 395 11.04 -7.22 -25.78
CA ALA A 395 11.63 -7.67 -24.53
C ALA A 395 11.15 -6.86 -23.31
N ILE A 396 11.01 -5.54 -23.44
CA ILE A 396 10.47 -4.66 -22.37
C ILE A 396 9.02 -5.01 -22.02
N ILE A 397 8.22 -5.42 -23.02
CA ILE A 397 6.80 -5.74 -22.83
C ILE A 397 6.54 -7.25 -22.71
N ALA A 398 7.60 -8.06 -22.58
CA ALA A 398 7.54 -9.52 -22.65
C ALA A 398 6.56 -10.15 -21.65
N GLN A 399 6.43 -9.53 -20.47
CA GLN A 399 5.47 -9.91 -19.43
C GLN A 399 4.02 -9.96 -19.94
N TYR A 400 3.65 -9.12 -20.92
CA TYR A 400 2.32 -9.14 -21.53
C TYR A 400 2.07 -10.33 -22.46
N PHE A 401 3.11 -11.00 -22.94
CA PHE A 401 2.98 -12.21 -23.77
C PHE A 401 2.97 -13.51 -22.97
N SER A 402 3.22 -13.46 -21.67
CA SER A 402 3.17 -14.67 -20.83
C SER A 402 1.75 -15.27 -20.74
N PHE A 403 0.71 -14.50 -21.12
CA PHE A 403 -0.73 -14.82 -21.09
C PHE A 403 -1.28 -15.35 -19.75
N ASN A 404 -0.42 -15.62 -18.76
CA ASN A 404 -0.76 -16.03 -17.40
C ASN A 404 -1.08 -14.82 -16.49
N TYR A 405 -1.72 -13.81 -17.07
CA TYR A 405 -2.39 -12.76 -16.30
C TYR A 405 -3.40 -13.36 -15.32
N PHE A 406 -4.02 -14.47 -15.71
CA PHE A 406 -5.14 -15.10 -15.03
C PHE A 406 -4.84 -15.56 -13.60
N GLN A 407 -3.59 -15.86 -13.26
CA GLN A 407 -3.24 -16.28 -11.89
C GLN A 407 -2.88 -15.13 -10.95
N ARG A 408 -2.44 -13.98 -11.48
CA ARG A 408 -2.00 -12.83 -10.67
C ARG A 408 -2.97 -11.66 -10.71
N PHE A 409 -3.68 -11.49 -11.81
CA PHE A 409 -4.74 -10.51 -11.97
C PHE A 409 -5.99 -11.20 -12.53
N SER A 410 -6.79 -11.72 -11.61
CA SER A 410 -8.09 -12.31 -11.91
C SER A 410 -9.20 -11.37 -11.43
N LEU A 411 -10.13 -11.05 -12.34
CA LEU A 411 -11.38 -10.44 -11.96
C LEU A 411 -12.26 -11.51 -11.32
N GLN A 412 -12.86 -11.17 -10.18
CA GLN A 412 -13.75 -12.07 -9.45
C GLN A 412 -15.19 -11.64 -9.67
N GLN A 413 -16.05 -12.62 -9.97
CA GLN A 413 -17.49 -12.40 -9.92
C GLN A 413 -17.91 -12.32 -8.46
N ILE A 414 -18.44 -11.17 -8.06
CA ILE A 414 -18.99 -11.01 -6.72
C ILE A 414 -20.35 -11.73 -6.68
N PRO A 415 -20.55 -12.70 -5.78
CA PRO A 415 -21.82 -13.42 -5.67
C PRO A 415 -23.00 -12.45 -5.45
N GLU A 416 -24.15 -12.75 -6.06
CA GLU A 416 -25.33 -11.88 -6.01
C GLU A 416 -25.81 -11.62 -4.56
N GLN A 417 -25.59 -12.59 -3.66
CA GLN A 417 -25.90 -12.51 -2.24
C GLN A 417 -25.28 -11.27 -1.58
N TYR A 418 -24.11 -10.82 -2.01
CA TYR A 418 -23.48 -9.60 -1.51
C TYR A 418 -24.19 -8.33 -1.98
N GLY A 419 -24.73 -8.33 -3.20
CA GLY A 419 -25.59 -7.25 -3.68
C GLY A 419 -26.90 -7.17 -2.88
N GLN A 420 -27.49 -8.32 -2.56
CA GLN A 420 -28.68 -8.42 -1.71
C GLN A 420 -28.39 -7.94 -0.28
N LEU A 421 -27.24 -8.33 0.29
CA LEU A 421 -26.77 -7.87 1.59
C LEU A 421 -26.61 -6.34 1.62
N ASN A 422 -25.90 -5.77 0.65
CA ASN A 422 -25.68 -4.32 0.54
C ASN A 422 -27.01 -3.56 0.45
N ASN A 423 -27.95 -4.05 -0.35
CA ASN A 423 -29.29 -3.46 -0.46
C ASN A 423 -30.06 -3.54 0.86
N PHE A 424 -30.05 -4.70 1.52
CA PHE A 424 -30.71 -4.89 2.82
C PHE A 424 -30.16 -3.95 3.89
N LEU A 425 -28.84 -3.83 4.01
CA LEU A 425 -28.23 -2.96 5.01
C LEU A 425 -28.54 -1.48 4.76
N LYS A 426 -28.60 -1.05 3.49
CA LYS A 426 -28.95 0.32 3.12
C LYS A 426 -30.43 0.66 3.35
N THR A 427 -31.34 -0.28 3.11
CA THR A 427 -32.79 -0.02 3.21
C THR A 427 -33.33 -0.21 4.61
N SER A 428 -32.84 -1.22 5.33
CA SER A 428 -33.40 -1.61 6.63
C SER A 428 -32.88 -0.77 7.79
N GLY A 429 -31.68 -0.18 7.66
CA GLY A 429 -30.98 0.47 8.77
C GLY A 429 -30.80 -0.44 10.00
N SER A 430 -30.91 -1.76 9.82
CA SER A 430 -31.04 -2.72 10.93
C SER A 430 -29.74 -3.00 11.68
N CYS A 431 -28.61 -2.63 11.08
CA CYS A 431 -27.27 -2.78 11.64
C CYS A 431 -26.60 -1.40 11.69
N LYS A 432 -26.22 -0.96 12.88
CA LYS A 432 -25.50 0.29 13.14
C LYS A 432 -23.98 0.07 13.06
N LYS A 433 -23.49 -1.05 13.58
CA LYS A 433 -22.08 -1.44 13.53
C LYS A 433 -21.93 -2.96 13.44
N ILE A 434 -21.09 -3.41 12.51
CA ILE A 434 -20.98 -4.82 12.14
C ILE A 434 -19.66 -5.43 12.62
N TYR A 435 -19.70 -6.71 13.02
CA TYR A 435 -18.52 -7.56 13.16
C TYR A 435 -18.53 -8.67 12.10
N TYR A 436 -17.41 -8.87 11.41
CA TYR A 436 -17.26 -9.85 10.32
C TYR A 436 -16.21 -10.92 10.65
N PRO A 437 -16.59 -12.11 11.15
CA PRO A 437 -15.63 -13.20 11.35
C PRO A 437 -15.33 -13.96 10.03
N PRO A 438 -14.10 -14.49 9.85
CA PRO A 438 -12.88 -14.14 10.59
C PRO A 438 -12.43 -12.71 10.24
N SER A 439 -12.22 -11.88 11.25
CA SER A 439 -12.00 -10.43 11.19
C SER A 439 -10.52 -10.03 11.06
N LEU A 440 -9.69 -10.90 10.47
CA LEU A 440 -8.24 -10.72 10.49
C LEU A 440 -7.59 -11.17 9.19
N GLY A 441 -6.49 -10.51 8.84
CA GLY A 441 -5.61 -10.89 7.74
C GLY A 441 -6.18 -10.63 6.35
N PHE A 442 -5.53 -11.21 5.34
CA PHE A 442 -5.95 -11.06 3.96
C PHE A 442 -7.12 -12.00 3.66
N ILE A 443 -8.16 -11.46 3.03
CA ILE A 443 -9.40 -12.19 2.72
C ILE A 443 -9.43 -12.58 1.25
N TYR A 444 -9.91 -13.81 0.97
CA TYR A 444 -10.11 -14.33 -0.37
C TYR A 444 -11.35 -15.24 -0.43
N PHE A 445 -11.90 -15.47 -1.63
CA PHE A 445 -13.00 -16.42 -1.80
C PHE A 445 -12.50 -17.85 -1.76
N LYS A 446 -13.26 -18.75 -1.14
CA LYS A 446 -12.92 -20.18 -1.02
C LYS A 446 -12.69 -20.86 -2.38
N ASP A 447 -13.42 -20.43 -3.40
CA ASP A 447 -13.30 -20.94 -4.76
C ASP A 447 -12.18 -20.27 -5.58
N ASP A 448 -11.47 -19.28 -5.02
CA ASP A 448 -10.30 -18.70 -5.66
C ASP A 448 -9.09 -19.63 -5.51
N LEU A 449 -8.70 -20.25 -6.63
CA LEU A 449 -7.57 -21.19 -6.71
C LEU A 449 -6.19 -20.50 -6.62
N THR A 450 -6.13 -19.19 -6.42
CA THR A 450 -4.87 -18.44 -6.37
C THR A 450 -4.52 -18.04 -4.94
N ALA A 451 -3.22 -18.01 -4.62
CA ALA A 451 -2.74 -17.70 -3.27
C ALA A 451 -2.75 -16.20 -2.91
N ASP A 452 -3.43 -15.38 -3.70
CA ASP A 452 -3.39 -13.92 -3.61
C ASP A 452 -4.69 -13.38 -2.97
N ALA A 453 -4.59 -12.44 -2.04
CA ALA A 453 -5.72 -11.99 -1.23
C ALA A 453 -5.80 -10.46 -1.12
N ALA A 454 -6.92 -9.94 -0.63
CA ALA A 454 -7.14 -8.51 -0.43
C ALA A 454 -6.46 -8.04 0.87
N ASN A 455 -5.80 -6.87 0.85
CA ASN A 455 -5.12 -6.30 2.02
C ASN A 455 -6.10 -5.89 3.14
N THR A 456 -7.38 -5.79 2.82
CA THR A 456 -8.48 -5.45 3.71
C THR A 456 -9.76 -6.12 3.22
N ASP A 457 -10.77 -6.22 4.09
CA ASP A 457 -12.12 -6.60 3.68
C ASP A 457 -12.78 -5.52 2.78
N LEU A 458 -12.55 -5.65 1.46
CA LEU A 458 -13.08 -4.72 0.48
C LEU A 458 -14.62 -4.71 0.46
N ILE A 459 -15.26 -5.84 0.78
CA ILE A 459 -16.72 -5.95 0.82
C ILE A 459 -17.27 -5.13 1.99
N ALA A 460 -16.77 -5.38 3.21
CA ALA A 460 -17.20 -4.65 4.40
C ALA A 460 -16.99 -3.13 4.23
N LYS A 461 -15.81 -2.73 3.72
CA LYS A 461 -15.49 -1.33 3.44
C LYS A 461 -16.48 -0.68 2.47
N LEU A 462 -16.87 -1.38 1.40
CA LEU A 462 -17.72 -0.80 0.35
C LEU A 462 -19.22 -0.85 0.66
N ILE A 463 -19.66 -1.72 1.58
CA ILE A 463 -21.01 -1.69 2.12
C ILE A 463 -21.28 -0.37 2.86
N GLY A 464 -20.26 0.19 3.52
CA GLY A 464 -20.32 1.54 4.12
C GLY A 464 -21.11 1.62 5.42
N VAL A 465 -21.42 0.48 6.05
CA VAL A 465 -21.88 0.43 7.44
C VAL A 465 -20.65 0.37 8.33
N PRO A 466 -20.58 1.15 9.43
CA PRO A 466 -19.49 1.04 10.40
C PRO A 466 -19.25 -0.41 10.78
N TYR A 467 -17.99 -0.82 10.87
CA TYR A 467 -17.64 -2.17 11.25
C TYR A 467 -16.41 -2.17 12.13
N ILE A 468 -16.25 -3.21 12.94
CA ILE A 468 -15.05 -3.40 13.74
C ILE A 468 -13.92 -3.70 12.76
N THR A 469 -12.99 -2.76 12.64
CA THR A 469 -12.05 -2.79 11.51
C THR A 469 -10.97 -3.87 11.68
N ASP A 470 -10.77 -4.63 10.61
CA ASP A 470 -9.75 -5.67 10.51
C ASP A 470 -8.35 -5.09 10.24
N ALA A 471 -8.03 -3.86 10.68
CA ALA A 471 -6.73 -3.25 10.42
C ALA A 471 -5.63 -4.05 11.15
N ALA A 472 -5.24 -5.16 10.55
CA ALA A 472 -4.23 -6.13 10.91
C ALA A 472 -3.01 -5.97 10.00
N SER A 473 -2.94 -4.86 9.25
CA SER A 473 -1.65 -4.42 8.74
C SER A 473 -0.72 -4.26 9.94
N VAL A 474 0.49 -4.80 9.87
CA VAL A 474 1.53 -4.59 10.89
C VAL A 474 1.78 -3.09 11.14
N LEU A 475 1.33 -2.24 10.21
CA LEU A 475 1.39 -0.79 10.21
C LEU A 475 0.19 -0.09 10.88
N SER A 476 -0.81 -0.82 11.40
CA SER A 476 -1.94 -0.21 12.11
C SER A 476 -1.53 0.27 13.50
N PHE A 477 -1.96 1.49 13.82
CA PHE A 477 -1.68 2.14 15.10
C PHE A 477 -2.46 1.50 16.23
N GLU A 478 -1.93 1.54 17.44
CA GLU A 478 -2.68 1.15 18.63
C GLU A 478 -3.91 2.04 18.77
N ASN A 479 -5.08 1.42 18.72
CA ASN A 479 -6.32 2.05 19.11
C ASN A 479 -7.13 1.04 19.94
N SER A 480 -8.05 1.55 20.76
CA SER A 480 -8.92 0.71 21.58
C SER A 480 -9.75 -0.29 20.76
N GLU A 481 -9.99 0.00 19.48
CA GLU A 481 -10.73 -0.86 18.58
C GLU A 481 -9.96 -2.13 18.18
N ILE A 482 -8.63 -2.07 18.06
CA ILE A 482 -7.79 -3.25 17.77
C ILE A 482 -7.83 -4.25 18.92
N TYR A 483 -7.73 -3.78 20.17
CA TYR A 483 -7.77 -4.65 21.33
C TYR A 483 -9.16 -5.26 21.51
N LEU A 484 -10.20 -4.44 21.36
CA LEU A 484 -11.59 -4.91 21.35
C LEU A 484 -11.86 -5.93 20.23
N ARG A 485 -11.31 -5.73 19.04
CA ARG A 485 -11.35 -6.72 17.95
C ARG A 485 -10.66 -8.01 18.37
N ASN A 486 -9.44 -7.93 18.92
CA ASN A 486 -8.70 -9.11 19.37
C ASN A 486 -9.49 -9.91 20.43
N GLN A 487 -10.14 -9.23 21.38
CA GLN A 487 -11.05 -9.85 22.36
C GLN A 487 -12.19 -10.56 21.64
N LEU A 488 -12.92 -9.85 20.79
CA LEU A 488 -14.04 -10.42 20.03
C LEU A 488 -13.63 -11.62 19.20
N THR A 489 -12.49 -11.57 18.51
CA THR A 489 -12.00 -12.69 17.71
C THR A 489 -11.63 -13.87 18.59
N SER A 490 -10.95 -13.64 19.72
CA SER A 490 -10.60 -14.71 20.67
C SER A 490 -11.86 -15.42 21.18
N HIS A 491 -12.80 -14.66 21.78
CA HIS A 491 -14.05 -15.22 22.30
C HIS A 491 -14.96 -15.80 21.22
N PHE A 492 -14.92 -15.28 19.99
CA PHE A 492 -15.68 -15.84 18.88
C PHE A 492 -15.17 -17.23 18.47
N LEU A 493 -13.85 -17.42 18.45
CA LEU A 493 -13.24 -18.69 18.05
C LEU A 493 -13.33 -19.78 19.13
N ASP A 494 -13.65 -19.42 20.37
CA ASP A 494 -13.86 -20.40 21.44
C ASP A 494 -15.15 -21.20 21.23
N THR A 495 -15.06 -22.53 21.30
CA THR A 495 -16.23 -23.41 21.08
C THR A 495 -17.21 -23.43 22.25
N SER A 496 -16.75 -23.02 23.45
CA SER A 496 -17.59 -22.83 24.62
C SER A 496 -17.90 -21.34 24.79
N ASP A 497 -19.17 -21.00 24.93
CA ASP A 497 -19.63 -19.65 25.24
C ASP A 497 -20.74 -19.72 26.27
N ASN A 498 -20.52 -19.14 27.45
CA ASN A 498 -21.54 -18.94 28.47
C ASN A 498 -22.27 -17.59 28.33
N GLY A 499 -21.98 -16.82 27.28
CA GLY A 499 -22.56 -15.52 26.99
C GLY A 499 -21.51 -14.40 26.99
N GLU A 500 -20.25 -14.72 27.30
CA GLU A 500 -19.14 -13.77 27.32
C GLU A 500 -18.97 -13.09 25.95
N PHE A 501 -19.13 -13.84 24.85
CA PHE A 501 -19.05 -13.24 23.51
C PHE A 501 -20.12 -12.16 23.31
N ALA A 502 -21.37 -12.43 23.68
CA ALA A 502 -22.47 -11.48 23.50
C ALA A 502 -22.29 -10.21 24.35
N GLU A 503 -21.70 -10.33 25.54
CA GLU A 503 -21.37 -9.20 26.41
C GLU A 503 -20.30 -8.30 25.78
N ILE A 504 -19.19 -8.88 25.32
CA ILE A 504 -18.11 -8.13 24.65
C ILE A 504 -18.60 -7.55 23.33
N PHE A 505 -19.40 -8.31 22.58
CA PHE A 505 -20.04 -7.87 21.35
C PHE A 505 -20.92 -6.64 21.58
N ALA A 506 -21.75 -6.63 22.64
CA ALA A 506 -22.50 -5.44 23.03
C ALA A 506 -21.59 -4.27 23.47
N ALA A 507 -20.54 -4.55 24.25
CA ALA A 507 -19.58 -3.55 24.70
C ALA A 507 -18.82 -2.87 23.54
N SER A 508 -18.63 -3.60 22.43
CA SER A 508 -18.00 -3.10 21.21
C SER A 508 -18.84 -2.10 20.41
N SER A 509 -20.09 -1.87 20.85
CA SER A 509 -21.13 -1.13 20.14
C SER A 509 -21.53 -1.75 18.79
N ALA A 510 -21.07 -2.98 18.49
CA ALA A 510 -21.59 -3.74 17.36
C ALA A 510 -22.96 -4.34 17.71
N ASP A 511 -23.87 -4.28 16.76
CA ASP A 511 -25.23 -4.80 16.90
C ASP A 511 -25.52 -5.95 15.92
N CYS A 512 -24.77 -6.05 14.82
CA CYS A 512 -24.86 -7.17 13.88
C CYS A 512 -23.55 -7.95 13.74
N LEU A 513 -23.67 -9.27 13.72
CA LEU A 513 -22.61 -10.21 13.35
C LEU A 513 -22.94 -10.74 11.95
N ILE A 514 -22.04 -10.58 10.97
CA ILE A 514 -22.23 -11.09 9.61
C ILE A 514 -21.22 -12.18 9.31
N VAL A 515 -21.71 -13.41 9.24
CA VAL A 515 -20.91 -14.59 8.89
C VAL A 515 -20.96 -14.81 7.38
N ARG A 516 -19.78 -15.07 6.79
CA ARG A 516 -19.59 -15.31 5.35
C ARG A 516 -18.82 -16.62 5.15
N ASN A 517 -19.53 -17.66 4.73
CA ASN A 517 -18.96 -19.00 4.59
C ASN A 517 -18.18 -19.21 3.28
N ASP A 518 -18.27 -18.27 2.35
CA ASP A 518 -17.55 -18.31 1.07
C ASP A 518 -16.23 -17.53 1.09
N LEU A 519 -15.87 -16.94 2.23
CA LEU A 519 -14.61 -16.21 2.43
C LEU A 519 -13.71 -16.93 3.41
N LEU A 520 -12.42 -16.89 3.11
CA LEU A 520 -11.34 -17.43 3.92
C LEU A 520 -10.36 -16.32 4.29
N SER A 521 -9.65 -16.53 5.39
CA SER A 521 -8.57 -15.66 5.85
C SER A 521 -7.25 -16.41 5.88
N ASN A 522 -6.20 -15.78 5.34
CA ASN A 522 -4.83 -16.28 5.45
C ASN A 522 -4.16 -15.95 6.80
N PHE A 523 -4.87 -15.32 7.74
CA PHE A 523 -4.30 -14.93 9.03
C PHE A 523 -3.65 -16.11 9.76
N TYR A 524 -4.20 -17.32 9.65
CA TYR A 524 -3.59 -18.54 10.21
C TYR A 524 -2.15 -18.77 9.72
N LEU A 525 -1.90 -18.52 8.43
CA LEU A 525 -0.59 -18.65 7.80
C LEU A 525 0.29 -17.42 8.07
N ASP A 526 -0.28 -16.21 7.97
CA ASP A 526 0.46 -14.96 8.11
C ASP A 526 0.92 -14.74 9.56
N ALA A 527 0.06 -15.05 10.53
CA ALA A 527 0.39 -15.09 11.94
C ALA A 527 1.20 -16.35 12.33
N LYS A 528 1.62 -17.15 11.33
CA LYS A 528 2.33 -18.43 11.45
C LYS A 528 1.81 -19.32 12.58
N ILE A 529 0.49 -19.31 12.80
CA ILE A 529 -0.18 -20.16 13.77
C ILE A 529 0.01 -21.63 13.36
N ASN A 530 0.21 -21.90 12.06
CA ASN A 530 0.62 -23.21 11.57
C ASN A 530 1.92 -23.77 12.16
N LEU A 531 2.82 -22.89 12.63
CA LEU A 531 4.05 -23.28 13.33
C LEU A 531 3.87 -23.40 14.85
N GLU A 532 2.70 -23.03 15.40
CA GLU A 532 2.42 -23.17 16.83
C GLU A 532 2.48 -24.65 17.23
N THR A 533 3.18 -24.98 18.30
CA THR A 533 3.34 -26.37 18.77
C THR A 533 2.10 -26.89 19.50
N ASN A 534 1.36 -26.01 20.18
CA ASN A 534 0.15 -26.38 20.91
C ASN A 534 -0.99 -26.75 19.94
N TYR A 535 -1.37 -28.03 19.94
CA TYR A 535 -2.42 -28.55 19.05
C TYR A 535 -3.79 -27.91 19.29
N ALA A 536 -4.17 -27.62 20.54
CA ALA A 536 -5.47 -27.00 20.83
C ALA A 536 -5.54 -25.58 20.26
N ILE A 537 -4.47 -24.80 20.40
CA ILE A 537 -4.37 -23.46 19.80
C ILE A 537 -4.43 -23.57 18.28
N ARG A 538 -3.65 -24.48 17.67
CA ARG A 538 -3.75 -24.70 16.22
C ARG A 538 -5.17 -25.09 15.80
N GLN A 539 -5.86 -25.98 16.51
CA GLN A 539 -7.22 -26.42 16.15
C GLN A 539 -8.26 -25.30 16.24
N LYS A 540 -8.07 -24.28 17.10
CA LYS A 540 -8.92 -23.08 17.09
C LYS A 540 -8.85 -22.32 15.75
N TRP A 541 -7.76 -22.48 14.99
CA TRP A 541 -7.46 -21.71 13.78
C TRP A 541 -7.23 -22.54 12.50
N ILE A 542 -6.95 -23.85 12.59
CA ILE A 542 -6.74 -24.74 11.45
C ILE A 542 -8.05 -24.80 10.66
N GLY A 543 -8.01 -24.21 9.47
CA GLY A 543 -8.94 -24.41 8.36
C GLY A 543 -10.41 -24.41 8.75
N GLU A 544 -11.05 -23.25 8.74
CA GLU A 544 -12.51 -23.17 8.62
C GLU A 544 -13.27 -23.88 9.76
N THR A 545 -13.00 -23.51 11.02
CA THR A 545 -14.05 -23.68 12.05
C THR A 545 -15.30 -23.07 11.44
N ASP A 546 -16.32 -23.89 11.20
CA ASP A 546 -17.55 -23.49 10.51
C ASP A 546 -18.07 -22.23 11.21
N MET A 547 -17.81 -21.07 10.60
CA MET A 547 -18.04 -19.77 11.26
C MET A 547 -19.52 -19.61 11.55
N LEU A 548 -20.37 -20.26 10.76
CA LEU A 548 -21.79 -20.35 10.99
C LEU A 548 -22.10 -21.26 12.18
N ALA A 549 -21.46 -22.41 12.31
CA ALA A 549 -21.61 -23.26 13.50
C ALA A 549 -21.14 -22.55 14.77
N LEU A 550 -20.00 -21.84 14.73
CA LEU A 550 -19.54 -21.01 15.84
C LEU A 550 -20.55 -19.94 16.19
N ALA A 551 -21.04 -19.17 15.22
CA ALA A 551 -22.05 -18.15 15.46
C ALA A 551 -23.35 -18.72 16.06
N LYS A 552 -23.80 -19.88 15.57
CA LYS A 552 -24.96 -20.61 16.13
C LYS A 552 -24.72 -21.13 17.55
N SER A 553 -23.48 -21.39 17.93
CA SER A 553 -23.12 -21.84 19.28
C SER A 553 -23.08 -20.71 20.30
N LYS A 554 -23.00 -19.44 19.86
CA LYS A 554 -22.93 -18.29 20.78
C LYS A 554 -24.27 -18.00 21.42
N LYS A 555 -24.29 -17.87 22.74
CA LYS A 555 -25.50 -17.56 23.50
C LYS A 555 -25.97 -16.14 23.19
N ASN A 556 -27.28 -15.95 23.13
CA ASN A 556 -27.93 -14.65 22.89
C ASN A 556 -27.70 -14.05 21.48
N LEU A 557 -27.19 -14.83 20.52
CA LEU A 557 -27.21 -14.45 19.12
C LEU A 557 -28.39 -15.10 18.40
N GLU A 558 -29.16 -14.29 17.68
CA GLU A 558 -30.31 -14.74 16.90
C GLU A 558 -30.09 -14.45 15.42
N LEU A 559 -30.29 -15.46 14.57
CA LEU A 559 -30.24 -15.30 13.11
C LEU A 559 -31.46 -14.49 12.66
N ILE A 560 -31.23 -13.29 12.13
CA ILE A 560 -32.30 -12.40 11.66
C ILE A 560 -32.47 -12.42 10.14
N LYS A 561 -31.43 -12.78 9.39
CA LYS A 561 -31.46 -12.80 7.94
C LYS A 561 -30.42 -13.76 7.35
N GLN A 562 -30.75 -14.35 6.22
CA GLN A 562 -29.87 -15.20 5.42
C GLN A 562 -29.99 -14.81 3.93
N PHE A 563 -28.87 -14.82 3.21
CA PHE A 563 -28.81 -14.64 1.75
C PHE A 563 -28.06 -15.83 1.13
N GLY A 564 -28.82 -16.71 0.47
CA GLY A 564 -28.29 -17.99 -0.04
C GLY A 564 -27.67 -18.83 1.09
N ASP A 565 -26.66 -19.62 0.75
CA ASP A 565 -25.97 -20.51 1.71
C ASP A 565 -24.66 -19.91 2.25
N ASN A 566 -24.36 -18.66 1.88
CA ASN A 566 -23.06 -18.06 2.15
C ASN A 566 -23.11 -16.97 3.22
N ILE A 567 -24.19 -16.19 3.32
CA ILE A 567 -24.22 -14.98 4.16
C ILE A 567 -25.34 -15.06 5.19
N TYR A 568 -24.98 -14.87 6.46
CA TYR A 568 -25.88 -14.96 7.61
C TYR A 568 -25.70 -13.75 8.52
N ILE A 569 -26.81 -13.12 8.91
CA ILE A 569 -26.80 -11.96 9.82
C ILE A 569 -27.41 -12.38 11.16
N PHE A 570 -26.62 -12.26 12.22
CA PHE A 570 -27.03 -12.47 13.59
C PHE A 570 -27.12 -11.13 14.34
N LYS A 571 -28.03 -11.05 15.31
CA LYS A 571 -28.19 -9.90 16.20
C LYS A 571 -28.17 -10.35 17.65
N ASN A 572 -27.65 -9.52 18.55
CA ASN A 572 -27.69 -9.80 19.98
C ASN A 572 -29.10 -9.54 20.52
N SER A 573 -29.77 -10.57 21.03
CA SER A 573 -31.15 -10.50 21.52
C SER A 573 -31.31 -9.69 22.81
N LYS A 574 -30.22 -9.40 23.53
CA LYS A 574 -30.22 -8.61 24.78
C LYS A 574 -29.92 -7.11 24.59
N SER A 575 -29.54 -6.69 23.39
CA SER A 575 -28.95 -5.36 23.15
C SER A 575 -29.92 -4.18 23.32
N GLU A 576 -31.23 -4.38 23.41
CA GLU A 576 -32.18 -3.27 23.47
C GLU A 576 -32.35 -2.64 24.87
N ASN A 577 -31.86 -3.28 25.96
CA ASN A 577 -32.17 -2.83 27.33
C ASN A 577 -30.97 -2.65 28.29
N GLN A 578 -29.72 -2.81 27.85
CA GLN A 578 -28.56 -2.65 28.73
C GLN A 578 -27.77 -1.37 28.41
N ASN A 579 -27.71 -0.46 29.39
CA ASN A 579 -26.83 0.70 29.37
C ASN A 579 -25.37 0.24 29.32
N SER A 580 -24.72 0.37 28.16
CA SER A 580 -23.38 -0.11 27.81
C SER A 580 -22.20 0.58 28.53
N ASN A 581 -22.46 1.36 29.59
CA ASN A 581 -21.42 2.14 30.27
C ASN A 581 -20.61 1.36 31.30
N GLU A 582 -21.05 0.17 31.73
CA GLU A 582 -20.42 -0.53 32.87
C GLU A 582 -19.23 -1.42 32.49
N PHE A 583 -19.16 -1.90 31.24
CA PHE A 583 -18.07 -2.79 30.81
C PHE A 583 -16.72 -2.07 30.62
N LYS A 584 -16.71 -0.72 30.57
CA LYS A 584 -15.50 0.06 30.25
C LYS A 584 -14.53 0.28 31.41
N ASN A 585 -14.89 -0.01 32.67
CA ASN A 585 -14.09 0.46 33.81
C ASN A 585 -13.65 -0.61 34.83
N SER A 586 -14.11 -1.86 34.75
CA SER A 586 -13.94 -2.80 35.88
C SER A 586 -12.75 -3.77 35.79
N LYS A 587 -11.98 -3.80 34.69
CA LYS A 587 -10.84 -4.74 34.54
C LYS A 587 -9.52 -4.15 34.01
N ILE A 588 -9.46 -2.84 33.77
CA ILE A 588 -8.32 -2.24 33.07
C ILE A 588 -7.48 -1.42 34.06
N GLU A 589 -6.56 -2.09 34.74
CA GLU A 589 -5.45 -1.41 35.41
C GLU A 589 -4.40 -1.04 34.37
N THR A 590 -4.66 -0.05 33.51
CA THR A 590 -3.53 0.67 32.90
C THR A 590 -2.84 1.41 34.04
N ILE A 591 -1.53 1.20 34.18
CA ILE A 591 -0.73 2.03 35.09
C ILE A 591 -0.87 3.45 34.54
N GLN A 592 -1.73 4.27 35.16
CA GLN A 592 -1.96 5.64 34.72
C GLN A 592 -0.60 6.33 34.69
N GLN A 593 -0.19 6.80 33.51
CA GLN A 593 0.98 7.65 33.32
C GLN A 593 0.70 8.97 34.05
N ASN A 594 0.90 8.99 35.36
CA ASN A 594 0.90 10.20 36.15
C ASN A 594 2.28 10.88 36.02
N ASP A 595 2.26 12.22 36.14
CA ASP A 595 3.33 13.18 35.89
C ASP A 595 4.74 12.69 36.30
N GLY A 596 5.50 12.14 35.34
CA GLY A 596 6.93 11.80 35.50
C GLY A 596 7.33 10.38 35.08
N SER A 597 6.39 9.43 35.06
CA SER A 597 6.69 8.04 34.69
C SER A 597 6.93 7.85 33.19
N GLN A 598 8.00 7.14 32.82
CA GLN A 598 8.34 6.82 31.45
C GLN A 598 8.26 5.31 31.19
N ALA A 599 7.26 4.91 30.40
CA ALA A 599 7.16 3.55 29.89
C ALA A 599 8.18 3.34 28.77
N LEU A 600 8.98 2.27 28.88
CA LEU A 600 9.93 1.87 27.85
C LEU A 600 9.16 1.19 26.72
N PRO A 601 9.44 1.52 25.44
CA PRO A 601 8.67 1.03 24.30
C PRO A 601 9.11 -0.39 23.90
N LEU A 602 8.94 -1.36 24.81
CA LEU A 602 9.37 -2.76 24.63
C LEU A 602 8.86 -3.37 23.32
N ALA A 603 7.60 -3.11 22.97
CA ALA A 603 6.97 -3.60 21.75
C ALA A 603 7.65 -3.05 20.48
N ASP A 604 8.19 -1.84 20.53
CA ASP A 604 8.93 -1.26 19.40
C ASP A 604 10.31 -1.92 19.26
N TRP A 605 10.96 -2.26 20.37
CA TRP A 605 12.21 -3.03 20.34
C TRP A 605 11.98 -4.43 19.74
N ALA A 606 10.83 -5.05 20.04
CA ALA A 606 10.50 -6.38 19.53
C ALA A 606 10.16 -6.40 18.03
N ASN A 607 9.81 -5.26 17.41
CA ASN A 607 9.56 -5.19 15.97
C ASN A 607 10.81 -5.40 15.11
N GLU A 608 12.01 -5.34 15.71
CA GLU A 608 13.27 -5.53 15.00
C GLU A 608 13.64 -7.01 14.78
N HIS A 609 12.87 -7.94 15.36
CA HIS A 609 13.17 -9.37 15.39
C HIS A 609 12.22 -10.15 14.48
N ASN A 610 12.74 -11.05 13.64
CA ASN A 610 11.90 -11.84 12.75
C ASN A 610 10.95 -12.71 13.58
N TYR A 611 9.65 -12.52 13.34
CA TYR A 611 8.46 -13.03 14.05
C TYR A 611 8.53 -14.44 14.68
N TYR A 612 9.44 -15.32 14.27
CA TYR A 612 9.58 -16.69 14.80
C TYR A 612 11.03 -17.16 15.06
N HIS A 613 12.06 -16.39 14.69
CA HIS A 613 13.44 -16.89 14.76
C HIS A 613 14.28 -16.33 15.91
N ASP A 614 14.06 -15.07 16.32
CA ASP A 614 15.11 -14.37 17.06
C ASP A 614 14.87 -14.21 18.57
N GLY A 615 13.63 -14.39 19.05
CA GLY A 615 13.39 -14.44 20.50
C GLY A 615 12.07 -13.85 20.94
N TRP A 616 11.93 -12.53 20.91
CA TRP A 616 10.75 -11.81 21.42
C TRP A 616 9.84 -11.34 20.28
N ILE A 617 8.53 -11.38 20.51
CA ILE A 617 7.51 -10.90 19.58
C ILE A 617 6.61 -9.85 20.23
N ARG A 618 6.05 -8.98 19.39
CA ARG A 618 5.04 -8.00 19.78
C ARG A 618 3.69 -8.68 20.06
N GLY A 619 3.20 -8.52 21.28
CA GLY A 619 2.15 -9.32 21.92
C GLY A 619 0.76 -9.13 21.31
N ARG A 620 0.43 -7.95 20.79
CA ARG A 620 -0.85 -7.73 20.09
C ARG A 620 -1.07 -8.66 18.87
N TYR A 621 -0.03 -9.29 18.34
CA TYR A 621 -0.11 -10.30 17.27
C TYR A 621 -0.15 -11.74 17.79
N ALA A 622 -0.09 -11.92 19.11
CA ALA A 622 -0.11 -13.19 19.81
C ALA A 622 -1.35 -13.32 20.73
N PHE A 623 -2.30 -12.40 20.64
CA PHE A 623 -3.53 -12.37 21.47
C PHE A 623 -4.31 -13.70 21.46
N TRP A 624 -4.18 -14.47 20.38
CA TRP A 624 -4.83 -15.75 20.17
C TRP A 624 -4.21 -16.91 20.95
N ARG A 625 -3.02 -16.73 21.55
CA ARG A 625 -2.35 -17.77 22.33
C ARG A 625 -3.04 -18.01 23.67
N LYS A 626 -3.49 -16.93 24.31
CA LYS A 626 -4.12 -16.95 25.64
C LYS A 626 -5.17 -15.85 25.71
N GLU A 627 -6.32 -16.15 26.29
CA GLU A 627 -7.43 -15.20 26.46
C GLU A 627 -6.98 -13.91 27.16
N ILE A 628 -6.17 -14.02 28.21
CA ILE A 628 -5.62 -12.88 28.95
C ILE A 628 -4.79 -11.91 28.08
N PHE A 629 -4.27 -12.37 26.94
CA PHE A 629 -3.55 -11.49 26.01
C PHE A 629 -4.47 -10.63 25.18
N ALA A 630 -5.68 -11.11 24.89
CA ALA A 630 -6.70 -10.31 24.24
C ALA A 630 -7.26 -9.24 25.21
N ASP A 631 -7.26 -9.52 26.51
CA ASP A 631 -7.75 -8.62 27.55
C ASP A 631 -6.89 -7.36 27.79
N LEU A 632 -5.64 -7.35 27.31
CA LEU A 632 -4.75 -6.20 27.43
C LEU A 632 -5.14 -5.10 26.45
N LEU A 633 -5.43 -3.89 26.96
CA LEU A 633 -5.68 -2.68 26.15
C LEU A 633 -4.41 -1.90 25.81
N GLN A 634 -3.31 -2.61 25.63
CA GLN A 634 -1.99 -2.07 25.31
C GLN A 634 -1.12 -3.17 24.75
N ASP A 635 -0.02 -2.78 24.13
CA ASP A 635 0.92 -3.75 23.63
C ASP A 635 1.74 -4.38 24.74
N PHE A 636 2.33 -5.52 24.42
CA PHE A 636 3.22 -6.25 25.30
C PHE A 636 4.27 -6.97 24.45
N ILE A 637 5.24 -7.59 25.07
CA ILE A 637 6.17 -8.51 24.40
C ILE A 637 5.97 -9.92 24.94
N TYR A 638 6.20 -10.92 24.08
CA TYR A 638 6.01 -12.32 24.40
C TYR A 638 7.12 -13.19 23.80
N THR A 639 7.46 -14.28 24.47
CA THR A 639 8.38 -15.29 23.94
C THR A 639 8.21 -16.65 24.61
N THR A 640 8.48 -17.71 23.85
CA THR A 640 8.65 -19.09 24.35
C THR A 640 10.08 -19.61 24.16
N LYS A 641 10.99 -18.77 23.63
CA LYS A 641 12.35 -19.19 23.29
C LYS A 641 13.29 -18.91 24.45
N ASP A 642 13.75 -19.97 25.10
CA ASP A 642 14.77 -19.87 26.14
C ASP A 642 16.02 -19.16 25.61
N GLY A 643 16.56 -18.24 26.40
CA GLY A 643 17.70 -17.42 26.02
C GLY A 643 17.40 -16.28 25.06
N ALA A 644 16.14 -16.03 24.67
CA ALA A 644 15.76 -14.86 23.87
C ALA A 644 16.16 -13.56 24.57
N ILE A 645 16.87 -12.67 23.89
CA ILE A 645 17.29 -11.38 24.42
C ILE A 645 16.67 -10.28 23.56
N LEU A 646 16.06 -9.31 24.22
CA LEU A 646 15.59 -8.06 23.64
C LEU A 646 16.41 -6.93 24.25
N SER A 647 17.08 -6.11 23.45
CA SER A 647 17.96 -5.05 23.97
C SER A 647 17.77 -3.74 23.22
N HIS A 648 17.90 -2.62 23.94
CA HIS A 648 17.84 -1.29 23.37
C HIS A 648 18.81 -0.34 24.06
N GLN A 649 19.40 0.57 23.29
CA GLN A 649 20.30 1.60 23.79
C GLN A 649 19.49 2.85 24.14
N SER A 650 19.51 3.28 25.40
CA SER A 650 18.71 4.43 25.86
C SER A 650 19.15 5.74 25.20
N ASP A 651 18.20 6.48 24.64
CA ASP A 651 18.45 7.82 24.06
C ASP A 651 18.43 8.96 25.08
N GLN A 652 18.04 8.67 26.32
CA GLN A 652 17.81 9.64 27.39
C GLN A 652 18.44 9.19 28.71
N ASN A 653 18.66 10.15 29.61
CA ASN A 653 19.00 9.85 31.00
C ASN A 653 17.71 9.61 31.77
N LEU A 654 17.54 8.41 32.30
CA LEU A 654 16.37 7.97 33.06
C LEU A 654 16.81 7.67 34.48
N SER A 655 16.05 8.10 35.48
CA SER A 655 16.32 7.75 36.87
C SER A 655 15.01 7.67 37.62
N GLY A 656 14.79 6.59 38.35
CA GLY A 656 13.52 6.36 39.02
C GLY A 656 13.35 4.94 39.52
N GLU A 657 12.16 4.64 40.00
CA GLU A 657 11.77 3.30 40.45
C GLU A 657 11.46 2.43 39.22
N LEU A 658 12.10 1.26 39.09
CA LEU A 658 11.86 0.33 37.99
C LEU A 658 10.70 -0.60 38.32
N LEU A 659 9.57 -0.38 37.65
CA LEU A 659 8.39 -1.24 37.72
C LEU A 659 8.33 -2.12 36.48
N ILE A 660 8.06 -3.41 36.67
CA ILE A 660 7.72 -4.32 35.58
C ILE A 660 6.31 -4.86 35.78
N ARG A 661 5.53 -4.92 34.70
CA ARG A 661 4.30 -5.71 34.66
C ARG A 661 4.51 -6.92 33.76
N TYR A 662 4.46 -8.13 34.33
CA TYR A 662 4.74 -9.38 33.63
C TYR A 662 3.65 -10.42 33.86
N LEU A 663 3.57 -11.40 32.97
CA LEU A 663 2.67 -12.55 33.11
C LEU A 663 3.25 -13.53 34.13
N ASP A 664 2.63 -13.65 35.30
CA ASP A 664 2.85 -14.72 36.28
C ASP A 664 1.82 -15.85 36.07
N GLY A 665 2.07 -17.03 36.63
CA GLY A 665 1.26 -18.21 36.38
C GLY A 665 1.61 -18.95 35.08
N GLY A 666 0.76 -19.91 34.72
CA GLY A 666 0.96 -20.82 33.58
C GLY A 666 2.07 -21.82 33.86
N ASN A 667 3.00 -21.96 32.91
CA ASN A 667 4.22 -22.73 33.12
C ASN A 667 5.23 -21.91 33.94
N ALA A 668 5.96 -22.59 34.85
CA ALA A 668 7.08 -21.98 35.54
C ALA A 668 8.11 -21.44 34.52
N GLY A 669 8.74 -20.33 34.87
CA GLY A 669 9.66 -19.64 33.99
C GLY A 669 10.43 -18.55 34.70
N GLU A 670 11.36 -17.94 34.00
CA GLU A 670 12.21 -16.89 34.54
C GLU A 670 12.51 -15.84 33.48
N VAL A 671 12.36 -14.56 33.85
CA VAL A 671 12.74 -13.43 33.02
C VAL A 671 13.77 -12.57 33.74
N GLY A 672 14.82 -12.20 33.01
CA GLY A 672 15.88 -11.32 33.46
C GLY A 672 15.76 -9.94 32.86
N ILE A 673 16.00 -8.89 33.64
CA ILE A 673 16.17 -7.52 33.15
C ILE A 673 17.54 -7.04 33.55
N LYS A 674 18.36 -6.67 32.58
CA LYS A 674 19.70 -6.14 32.82
C LYS A 674 19.74 -4.67 32.43
N ILE A 675 20.18 -3.84 33.39
CA ILE A 675 20.44 -2.41 33.25
C ILE A 675 21.81 -2.15 33.87
N GLN A 676 22.78 -1.71 33.06
CA GLN A 676 24.19 -1.59 33.48
C GLN A 676 24.73 -2.93 34.05
N ASP A 677 25.26 -2.90 35.27
CA ASP A 677 25.79 -4.02 36.03
C ASP A 677 24.73 -4.73 36.90
N SER A 678 23.51 -4.17 36.97
CA SER A 678 22.40 -4.75 37.73
C SER A 678 21.61 -5.71 36.83
N GLU A 679 21.43 -6.94 37.30
CA GLU A 679 20.56 -7.95 36.70
C GLU A 679 19.45 -8.31 37.69
N TYR A 680 18.21 -8.02 37.31
CA TYR A 680 17.01 -8.36 38.06
C TYR A 680 16.44 -9.65 37.49
N ARG A 681 16.24 -10.66 38.33
CA ARG A 681 15.65 -11.95 37.94
C ARG A 681 14.30 -12.14 38.58
N ILE A 682 13.34 -12.51 37.75
CA ILE A 682 11.95 -12.65 38.15
C ILE A 682 11.55 -14.10 37.88
N GLN A 683 11.42 -14.86 38.96
CA GLN A 683 10.88 -16.21 38.95
C GLN A 683 9.36 -16.14 38.86
N LYS A 684 8.80 -16.85 37.89
CA LYS A 684 7.36 -17.04 37.73
C LYS A 684 6.92 -18.30 38.45
N ASN A 685 5.82 -18.21 39.17
CA ASN A 685 5.23 -19.38 39.80
C ASN A 685 4.29 -20.08 38.82
N PRO A 686 4.24 -21.42 38.78
CA PRO A 686 3.19 -22.12 38.06
C PRO A 686 1.84 -21.85 38.73
N GLY A 687 0.77 -21.69 37.95
CA GLY A 687 -0.55 -21.41 38.51
C GLY A 687 -1.50 -20.68 37.57
N GLU A 688 -2.50 -20.00 38.13
CA GLU A 688 -3.44 -19.17 37.39
C GLU A 688 -2.71 -17.98 36.75
N GLU A 689 -2.94 -17.78 35.45
CA GLU A 689 -2.27 -16.75 34.67
C GLU A 689 -2.84 -15.36 34.98
N LYS A 690 -1.95 -14.44 35.35
CA LYS A 690 -2.31 -13.04 35.60
C LYS A 690 -1.13 -12.11 35.37
N PHE A 691 -1.41 -10.89 34.91
CA PHE A 691 -0.41 -9.84 34.88
C PHE A 691 -0.22 -9.29 36.29
N VAL A 692 1.01 -9.31 36.79
CA VAL A 692 1.38 -8.78 38.10
C VAL A 692 2.41 -7.68 37.94
N VAL A 693 2.31 -6.65 38.78
CA VAL A 693 3.30 -5.57 38.84
C VAL A 693 4.30 -5.90 39.95
N LYS A 694 5.58 -5.74 39.65
CA LYS A 694 6.67 -5.92 40.61
C LYS A 694 7.61 -4.73 40.56
N ASP A 695 7.92 -4.19 41.73
CA ASP A 695 8.99 -3.23 41.92
C ASP A 695 10.34 -3.96 41.96
N LEU A 696 11.27 -3.50 41.13
CA LEU A 696 12.63 -4.02 41.02
C LEU A 696 13.66 -3.10 41.68
N GLY A 697 13.23 -1.95 42.23
CA GLY A 697 14.04 -0.97 42.91
C GLY A 697 14.48 0.19 42.02
N ASN A 698 15.26 1.11 42.62
CA ASN A 698 15.72 2.30 41.93
C ASN A 698 16.80 2.01 40.89
N VAL A 699 16.65 2.60 39.71
CA VAL A 699 17.62 2.51 38.61
C VAL A 699 18.01 3.88 38.10
N SER A 700 19.20 3.98 37.53
CA SER A 700 19.64 5.14 36.75
C SER A 700 20.24 4.65 35.45
N VAL A 701 19.61 4.98 34.33
CA VAL A 701 20.05 4.68 32.97
C VAL A 701 20.61 5.94 32.35
N LYS A 702 21.87 5.92 31.94
CA LYS A 702 22.45 7.04 31.19
C LYS A 702 22.17 6.86 29.70
N LYS A 703 22.13 7.99 28.98
CA LYS A 703 22.11 8.00 27.53
C LYS A 703 23.27 7.16 26.98
N GLY A 704 22.97 6.22 26.09
CA GLY A 704 23.92 5.31 25.49
C GLY A 704 24.07 3.96 26.20
N GLU A 705 23.44 3.76 27.36
CA GLU A 705 23.45 2.47 28.06
C GLU A 705 22.41 1.50 27.51
N ILE A 706 22.73 0.21 27.57
CA ILE A 706 21.87 -0.86 27.06
C ILE A 706 20.95 -1.36 28.18
N ILE A 707 19.65 -1.33 27.92
CA ILE A 707 18.63 -2.04 28.68
C ILE A 707 18.35 -3.34 27.94
N SER A 708 18.34 -4.48 28.63
CA SER A 708 17.99 -5.75 27.99
C SER A 708 17.06 -6.60 28.84
N THR A 709 16.13 -7.25 28.16
CA THR A 709 15.19 -8.22 28.71
C THR A 709 15.55 -9.59 28.15
N LYS A 710 15.77 -10.56 29.02
CA LYS A 710 16.18 -11.91 28.66
C LYS A 710 15.15 -12.92 29.14
N ASN A 711 14.64 -13.74 28.23
CA ASN A 711 13.97 -14.97 28.63
C ASN A 711 15.04 -15.94 29.14
N ILE A 712 15.04 -16.25 30.43
CA ILE A 712 15.99 -17.19 31.01
C ILE A 712 15.47 -18.61 30.80
N SER A 713 14.17 -18.84 31.05
CA SER A 713 13.51 -20.11 30.77
C SER A 713 11.99 -19.96 30.69
N GLY A 714 11.35 -20.81 29.89
CA GLY A 714 9.90 -20.97 29.83
C GLY A 714 9.20 -19.92 28.98
N GLU A 715 7.89 -19.83 29.18
CA GLU A 715 7.02 -18.88 28.49
C GLU A 715 6.93 -17.58 29.27
N ASN A 716 7.30 -16.46 28.64
CA ASN A 716 7.37 -15.16 29.30
C ASN A 716 6.64 -14.09 28.48
N ALA A 717 5.88 -13.24 29.17
CA ALA A 717 5.25 -12.05 28.59
C ALA A 717 5.47 -10.85 29.51
N ILE A 718 5.77 -9.70 28.94
CA ILE A 718 5.99 -8.44 29.66
C ILE A 718 5.11 -7.38 29.03
N ALA A 719 4.15 -6.87 29.80
CA ALA A 719 3.25 -5.82 29.38
C ALA A 719 3.92 -4.45 29.48
N ASP A 720 4.64 -4.20 30.57
CA ASP A 720 5.25 -2.89 30.81
C ASP A 720 6.62 -3.01 31.47
N LEU A 721 7.49 -2.07 31.13
CA LEU A 721 8.68 -1.74 31.90
C LEU A 721 8.72 -0.22 32.05
N ILE A 722 8.52 0.26 33.27
CA ILE A 722 8.30 1.67 33.57
C ILE A 722 9.41 2.13 34.51
N ILE A 723 9.99 3.27 34.22
CA ILE A 723 10.85 4.01 35.15
C ILE A 723 10.03 5.17 35.68
N LYS A 724 9.65 5.10 36.94
CA LYS A 724 8.74 6.05 37.60
C LYS A 724 9.47 7.17 38.31
#